data_AF-A0A0J8RD29-F1
#
_entry.id   AF-A0A0J8RD29-F1
#
_cell.length_a   1.000
_cell.length_b   1.000
_cell.length_c   1.000
_cell.angle_alpha   90.00
_cell.angle_beta   90.00
_cell.angle_gamma   90.00
#
_symmetry.space_group_name_H-M   'P 1'
#
loop_
_entity.id
_entity.type
_entity.pdbx_description
1 polymer ?
#
loop_
_entity_poly.entity_id
_entity_poly.type
_entity_poly.pdbx_seq_one_letter_code
_entity_poly.pdbx_strand_id
1 'polypeptide(L)'
;MASSSDQLSSSKSLSLRFKQTALCIVPPERLCGEIDRLRSFYDQTYGRWPPHVNLLYPFVAGESLPEATALIGAKLKAWNENFGPPDISILLDKADYIAPGKGNLVHLVPRSLGDGATLQHLRNVILEALGQDDAAKYNPHLTVGQTKAHNDHSRDSLLSKAQLLSAIEWKVERLVVLIRENARCKGSKFTRMRVWGTIDLSGRVMINDIGNPCDEESWYNSETVFGKLSGPEALVGEEMTTYQFPLDSHFWRPCAKAVDEDATREPNPDIFAISSYNVLVELPYPPPRERVSSKESQIRSLYKFLDQNYPKNPCIIAGDINIPTSAITIQKAIDERLLSPEKAKVLPRLESLLSEYRFQDAWVIARAGAKDLLSAKVRIQRPIEDISEGEEGATFDPKQNPLAAASAGLEGRPQRYDRILTDRHGNLRVTEFNMFGFPDEDMDIPYHCNIEDETAETRFGSDHWGVRATFKVLAESQIADTTADISIPSSLATPANLSDKHDLDLCLREHSMVPTKEDISKRTAVLDLLRNVIIHGSAARVDENGHSNNEPDIAMVLVPVGSYGLGVWSPSSDVDCLSIGPISSKIFFAIAEQRLRRAADSGIRILRKVKAATGTMIELEVNGIKCDLQYCPAARVVEGWQRISLSPPDDPIFDLSYQALTKLQAFRDLDYIRRSIPDLAAFRTAHRFITAWAKHRGVYLSRFGYLGGIHITMMLSRVFKLFCGEVRVTSTDMIYRFFQYYADFDWEHKTVFDPFFFESTPRYRRYANEPMVILTINVPLINVARATAGSARTIVEELRRMAQLMSDPDMTWSKLLNSTVSTLEPSEEFLTAYSSYIKIHVQYWGISLAKGKTLLGWLESRCVRLLNDIDRKLPSIYARMWPARFSSKDAMSDDSEYQGCYLIGLTKRETEGTEAMTKEERKQSLDLMMRVLEKFKTQIQEETKYFDPTTAWLDVTHVKQSELGALKLDGRDWGECIPTEELSDSEDEEEANIFLPGGGIVFFGPLDRGFPGPIFGQAPDTSGGLGWNPIFDWVDLVVGYDDRFLGSLEIPLDNWKTEQTDEEFIPQHRILYFRRKSDGVVIWDRESKKDLVFGSGVMPENQDVGFA
;
A
#
# COMPACT_ATOMS: atom_id res chain seq x y z
N MET A 1 -10.83 89.97 -72.42
CA MET A 1 -10.00 88.75 -72.37
C MET A 1 -9.26 88.71 -71.05
N ALA A 2 -9.13 87.64 -70.29
CA ALA A 2 -9.90 86.41 -70.08
C ALA A 2 -9.50 85.93 -68.66
N SER A 3 -10.43 85.27 -67.98
CA SER A 3 -10.41 84.80 -66.59
C SER A 3 -9.18 83.99 -66.17
N SER A 4 -8.77 84.15 -64.91
CA SER A 4 -7.89 83.23 -64.19
C SER A 4 -8.55 82.84 -62.87
N SER A 5 -9.27 81.73 -62.88
CA SER A 5 -9.78 81.02 -61.71
C SER A 5 -9.61 79.53 -61.99
N ASP A 6 -8.81 78.84 -61.18
CA ASP A 6 -8.93 77.42 -60.79
C ASP A 6 -7.56 76.83 -60.39
N GLN A 7 -7.32 76.73 -59.08
CA GLN A 7 -6.48 75.68 -58.48
C GLN A 7 -7.13 75.26 -57.16
N LEU A 8 -7.95 74.21 -57.21
CA LEU A 8 -8.41 73.46 -56.05
C LEU A 8 -7.65 72.13 -55.97
N SER A 9 -7.26 71.77 -54.75
CA SER A 9 -6.44 70.63 -54.33
C SER A 9 -6.94 69.25 -54.79
N SER A 10 -6.08 68.46 -55.44
CA SER A 10 -6.33 67.02 -55.67
C SER A 10 -5.97 66.21 -54.40
N SER A 11 -6.94 65.53 -53.80
CA SER A 11 -6.71 64.52 -52.76
C SER A 11 -6.04 63.28 -53.37
N LYS A 12 -4.79 62.98 -52.99
CA LYS A 12 -4.11 61.73 -53.36
C LYS A 12 -4.71 60.56 -52.58
N SER A 13 -5.14 59.52 -53.27
CA SER A 13 -5.64 58.26 -52.68
C SER A 13 -4.49 57.28 -52.48
N LEU A 14 -4.33 56.75 -51.26
CA LEU A 14 -3.29 55.76 -50.91
C LEU A 14 -3.84 54.33 -51.07
N SER A 15 -3.09 53.43 -51.73
CA SER A 15 -3.52 52.04 -51.94
C SER A 15 -3.35 51.19 -50.68
N LEU A 16 -4.42 50.54 -50.23
CA LEU A 16 -4.47 49.67 -49.03
C LEU A 16 -4.26 48.17 -49.33
N ARG A 17 -3.60 47.83 -50.44
CA ARG A 17 -3.46 46.42 -50.87
C ARG A 17 -2.21 45.72 -50.32
N PHE A 18 -1.42 46.37 -49.46
CA PHE A 18 -0.11 45.87 -49.04
C PHE A 18 -0.19 45.04 -47.76
N LYS A 19 0.05 43.73 -47.88
CA LYS A 19 0.01 42.74 -46.78
C LYS A 19 1.24 42.79 -45.86
N GLN A 20 2.16 43.71 -46.08
CA GLN A 20 3.38 43.87 -45.29
C GLN A 20 3.18 44.76 -44.07
N THR A 21 2.08 45.50 -44.01
CA THR A 21 1.78 46.48 -42.96
C THR A 21 0.36 46.26 -42.45
N ALA A 22 0.13 46.63 -41.19
CA ALA A 22 -1.19 46.58 -40.56
C ALA A 22 -1.35 47.77 -39.62
N LEU A 23 -2.57 48.31 -39.52
CA LEU A 23 -2.96 49.26 -38.48
C LEU A 23 -3.87 48.53 -37.49
N CYS A 24 -3.45 48.46 -36.23
CA CYS A 24 -4.13 47.67 -35.21
C CYS A 24 -4.19 48.38 -33.85
N ILE A 25 -5.02 47.82 -32.97
CA ILE A 25 -5.08 48.16 -31.55
C ILE A 25 -4.50 46.97 -30.78
N VAL A 26 -3.57 47.23 -29.87
CA VAL A 26 -2.89 46.21 -29.07
C VAL A 26 -3.34 46.36 -27.61
N PRO A 27 -3.83 45.29 -26.95
CA PRO A 27 -4.20 45.35 -25.54
C PRO A 27 -2.96 45.53 -24.64
N PRO A 28 -3.12 46.15 -23.45
CA PRO A 28 -2.06 46.23 -22.45
C PRO A 28 -1.56 44.85 -22.06
N GLU A 29 -0.26 44.73 -21.86
CA GLU A 29 0.43 43.46 -21.59
C GLU A 29 -0.13 42.67 -20.42
N ARG A 30 -0.55 43.35 -19.35
CA ARG A 30 -1.19 42.74 -18.17
C ARG A 30 -2.45 41.92 -18.49
N LEU A 31 -3.09 42.18 -19.63
CA LEU A 31 -4.29 41.46 -20.10
C LEU A 31 -3.96 40.37 -21.12
N CYS A 32 -2.73 40.31 -21.62
CA CYS A 32 -2.32 39.39 -22.69
C CYS A 32 -1.98 37.99 -22.15
N GLY A 33 -1.66 37.84 -20.86
CA GLY A 33 -1.11 36.60 -20.31
C GLY A 33 -1.96 35.35 -20.56
N GLU A 34 -3.26 35.39 -20.26
CA GLU A 34 -4.17 34.25 -20.47
C GLU A 34 -4.41 33.95 -21.96
N ILE A 35 -4.49 35.01 -22.77
CA ILE A 35 -4.71 34.91 -24.22
C ILE A 35 -3.49 34.31 -24.91
N ASP A 36 -2.29 34.79 -24.58
CA ASP A 36 -1.05 34.31 -25.16
C ASP A 36 -0.71 32.88 -24.73
N ARG A 37 -1.16 32.44 -23.54
CA ARG A 37 -1.13 31.02 -23.16
C ARG A 37 -1.92 30.15 -24.15
N LEU A 38 -3.14 30.53 -24.51
CA LEU A 38 -3.89 29.77 -25.52
C LEU A 38 -3.28 29.91 -26.92
N ARG A 39 -2.86 31.11 -27.32
CA ARG A 39 -2.22 31.35 -28.61
C ARG A 39 -0.93 30.56 -28.78
N SER A 40 -0.14 30.36 -27.72
CA SER A 40 1.09 29.57 -27.80
C SER A 40 0.87 28.11 -28.20
N PHE A 41 -0.27 27.53 -27.82
CA PHE A 41 -0.62 26.15 -28.19
C PHE A 41 -1.39 26.06 -29.51
N TYR A 42 -2.26 27.03 -29.80
CA TYR A 42 -3.28 26.90 -30.85
C TYR A 42 -3.16 27.91 -32.00
N ASP A 43 -2.29 28.93 -31.93
CA ASP A 43 -2.10 29.94 -32.99
C ASP A 43 -0.72 29.80 -33.66
N GLN A 44 -0.70 29.41 -34.94
CA GLN A 44 0.54 29.32 -35.73
C GLN A 44 1.22 30.68 -35.97
N THR A 45 0.50 31.78 -35.69
CA THR A 45 1.01 33.15 -35.78
C THR A 45 1.49 33.69 -34.43
N TYR A 46 1.41 32.90 -33.36
CA TYR A 46 2.04 33.21 -32.08
C TYR A 46 3.55 33.46 -32.25
N GLY A 47 4.06 34.51 -31.60
CA GLY A 47 5.43 35.01 -31.77
C GLY A 47 5.72 35.71 -33.11
N ARG A 48 4.84 35.59 -34.12
CA ARG A 48 4.90 36.40 -35.38
C ARG A 48 4.12 37.70 -35.25
N TRP A 49 3.01 37.66 -34.52
CA TRP A 49 2.12 38.79 -34.27
C TRP A 49 1.81 38.90 -32.77
N PRO A 50 1.88 40.11 -32.17
CA PRO A 50 1.36 40.32 -30.82
C PRO A 50 -0.16 40.11 -30.79
N PRO A 51 -0.80 39.90 -29.63
CA PRO A 51 -2.26 39.98 -29.52
C PRO A 51 -2.72 41.33 -30.05
N HIS A 52 -3.68 41.35 -30.96
CA HIS A 52 -4.10 42.60 -31.59
C HIS A 52 -5.52 42.49 -32.16
N VAL A 53 -6.16 43.64 -32.29
CA VAL A 53 -7.41 43.86 -33.02
C VAL A 53 -7.09 44.67 -34.28
N ASN A 54 -7.31 44.11 -35.46
CA ASN A 54 -6.97 44.77 -36.73
C ASN A 54 -8.00 45.85 -37.10
N LEU A 55 -7.59 47.12 -37.21
CA LEU A 55 -8.43 48.19 -37.77
C LEU A 55 -8.38 48.19 -39.30
N LEU A 56 -7.18 48.11 -39.87
CA LEU A 56 -6.94 48.00 -41.32
C LEU A 56 -5.83 46.98 -41.60
N TYR A 57 -6.19 45.89 -42.26
CA TYR A 57 -5.27 44.92 -42.83
C TYR A 57 -5.89 44.32 -44.10
N PRO A 58 -5.23 44.38 -45.27
CA PRO A 58 -3.91 44.99 -45.53
C PRO A 58 -3.91 46.52 -45.40
N PHE A 59 -2.73 47.15 -45.28
CA PHE A 59 -2.58 48.61 -45.11
C PHE A 59 -1.74 49.22 -46.26
N VAL A 60 -1.07 50.37 -46.05
CA VAL A 60 -0.27 51.08 -47.07
C VAL A 60 1.12 50.48 -47.27
N ALA A 61 1.78 50.75 -48.41
CA ALA A 61 3.17 50.36 -48.62
C ALA A 61 4.10 50.93 -47.53
N GLY A 62 5.19 50.22 -47.21
CA GLY A 62 6.15 50.64 -46.18
C GLY A 62 6.73 52.04 -46.41
N GLU A 63 6.95 52.41 -47.67
CA GLU A 63 7.46 53.72 -48.09
C GLU A 63 6.46 54.86 -47.85
N SER A 64 5.16 54.54 -47.83
CA SER A 64 4.07 55.51 -47.65
C SER A 64 3.62 55.62 -46.19
N LEU A 65 4.25 54.92 -45.23
CA LEU A 65 3.87 54.97 -43.82
C LEU A 65 4.01 56.37 -43.18
N PRO A 66 5.08 57.15 -43.43
CA PRO A 66 5.18 58.52 -42.90
C PRO A 66 4.05 59.42 -43.39
N GLU A 67 3.71 59.34 -44.68
CA GLU A 67 2.62 60.12 -45.29
C GLU A 67 1.25 59.69 -44.74
N ALA A 68 0.99 58.38 -44.68
CA ALA A 68 -0.27 57.83 -44.19
C ALA A 68 -0.50 58.16 -42.70
N THR A 69 0.52 58.01 -41.86
CA THR A 69 0.39 58.32 -40.42
C THR A 69 0.22 59.81 -40.16
N ALA A 70 0.85 60.69 -40.95
CA ALA A 70 0.64 62.13 -40.88
C ALA A 70 -0.80 62.53 -41.28
N LEU A 71 -1.36 61.95 -42.34
CA LEU A 71 -2.74 62.17 -42.77
C LEU A 71 -3.75 61.71 -41.70
N ILE A 72 -3.53 60.52 -41.13
CA ILE A 72 -4.35 59.99 -40.04
C ILE A 72 -4.26 60.89 -38.81
N GLY A 73 -3.05 61.27 -38.39
CA GLY A 73 -2.85 62.17 -37.25
C GLY A 73 -3.53 63.54 -37.43
N ALA A 74 -3.43 64.13 -38.62
CA ALA A 74 -4.09 65.40 -38.94
C ALA A 74 -5.62 65.31 -38.89
N LYS A 75 -6.20 64.22 -39.44
CA LYS A 75 -7.65 63.98 -39.38
C LYS A 75 -8.14 63.67 -37.96
N LEU A 76 -7.40 62.91 -37.16
CA LEU A 76 -7.70 62.69 -35.74
C LEU A 76 -7.64 63.99 -34.94
N LYS A 77 -6.67 64.86 -35.21
CA LYS A 77 -6.58 66.19 -34.58
C LYS A 77 -7.79 67.06 -34.91
N ALA A 78 -8.19 67.12 -36.19
CA ALA A 78 -9.39 67.83 -36.62
C ALA A 78 -10.68 67.24 -36.02
N TRP A 79 -10.73 65.92 -35.84
CA TRP A 79 -11.85 65.25 -35.18
C TRP A 79 -11.94 65.63 -33.69
N ASN A 80 -10.80 65.64 -32.98
CA ASN A 80 -10.74 66.04 -31.57
C ASN A 80 -11.14 67.50 -31.35
N GLU A 81 -10.76 68.40 -32.27
CA GLU A 81 -11.11 69.83 -32.20
C GLU A 81 -12.63 70.06 -32.37
N ASN A 82 -13.31 69.22 -33.15
CA ASN A 82 -14.74 69.35 -33.43
C ASN A 82 -15.64 68.58 -32.46
N PHE A 83 -15.17 67.45 -31.89
CA PHE A 83 -16.01 66.52 -31.12
C PHE A 83 -15.44 66.11 -29.75
N GLY A 84 -14.25 66.60 -29.37
CA GLY A 84 -13.52 66.15 -28.17
C GLY A 84 -12.73 64.86 -28.39
N PRO A 85 -11.81 64.49 -27.48
CA PRO A 85 -11.03 63.26 -27.61
C PRO A 85 -11.97 62.04 -27.54
N PRO A 86 -11.84 61.08 -28.47
CA PRO A 86 -12.72 59.92 -28.50
C PRO A 86 -12.46 59.01 -27.29
N ASP A 87 -13.49 58.78 -26.49
CA ASP A 87 -13.44 57.82 -25.39
C ASP A 87 -13.79 56.43 -25.93
N ILE A 88 -12.76 55.64 -26.26
CA ILE A 88 -12.93 54.32 -26.87
C ILE A 88 -12.49 53.26 -25.85
N SER A 89 -13.46 52.55 -25.28
CA SER A 89 -13.24 51.31 -24.53
C SER A 89 -13.51 50.10 -25.41
N ILE A 90 -12.67 49.07 -25.33
CA ILE A 90 -12.89 47.78 -25.98
C ILE A 90 -13.15 46.74 -24.89
N LEU A 91 -14.32 46.11 -24.93
CA LEU A 91 -14.67 44.93 -24.14
C LEU A 91 -14.73 43.70 -25.05
N LEU A 92 -13.91 42.68 -24.81
CA LEU A 92 -14.01 41.38 -25.49
C LEU A 92 -14.44 40.31 -24.48
N ASP A 93 -15.69 39.89 -24.55
CA ASP A 93 -16.38 39.05 -23.55
C ASP A 93 -17.17 37.87 -24.15
N LYS A 94 -17.01 37.64 -25.47
CA LYS A 94 -17.59 36.51 -26.18
C LYS A 94 -16.51 35.85 -27.05
N ALA A 95 -16.37 34.53 -26.94
CA ALA A 95 -15.61 33.74 -27.90
C ALA A 95 -16.51 33.28 -29.05
N ASP A 96 -16.02 33.39 -30.28
CA ASP A 96 -16.71 32.98 -31.51
C ASP A 96 -15.70 32.38 -32.51
N TYR A 97 -16.18 31.82 -33.63
CA TYR A 97 -15.31 31.30 -34.67
C TYR A 97 -15.72 31.74 -36.08
N ILE A 98 -14.73 31.86 -36.97
CA ILE A 98 -14.94 32.08 -38.40
C ILE A 98 -14.32 30.88 -39.13
N ALA A 99 -14.97 30.36 -40.18
CA ALA A 99 -14.46 29.25 -40.99
C ALA A 99 -13.99 29.72 -42.38
N PRO A 100 -12.82 30.38 -42.51
CA PRO A 100 -12.33 30.88 -43.79
C PRO A 100 -11.72 29.78 -44.68
N GLY A 101 -12.46 28.72 -45.04
CA GLY A 101 -12.14 27.72 -46.09
C GLY A 101 -10.83 26.89 -45.98
N LYS A 102 -9.82 27.32 -45.22
CA LYS A 102 -8.51 26.68 -45.00
C LYS A 102 -8.31 26.25 -43.53
N GLY A 103 -9.25 26.58 -42.64
CA GLY A 103 -9.22 26.31 -41.21
C GLY A 103 -10.36 27.02 -40.49
N ASN A 104 -10.53 26.77 -39.20
CA ASN A 104 -11.41 27.55 -38.31
C ASN A 104 -10.55 28.49 -37.47
N LEU A 105 -10.97 29.75 -37.35
CA LEU A 105 -10.30 30.80 -36.57
C LEU A 105 -11.15 31.11 -35.34
N VAL A 106 -10.68 30.70 -34.16
CA VAL A 106 -11.31 31.03 -32.87
C VAL A 106 -10.81 32.38 -32.40
N HIS A 107 -11.72 33.27 -32.02
CA HIS A 107 -11.43 34.66 -31.72
C HIS A 107 -12.38 35.23 -30.65
N LEU A 108 -11.94 36.28 -29.96
CA LEU A 108 -12.75 37.03 -29.00
C LEU A 108 -13.40 38.24 -29.71
N VAL A 109 -14.68 38.46 -29.43
CA VAL A 109 -15.53 39.54 -29.96
C VAL A 109 -16.28 40.26 -28.83
N PRO A 110 -16.69 41.53 -29.02
CA PRO A 110 -17.60 42.22 -28.11
C PRO A 110 -19.03 41.64 -28.19
N ARG A 111 -19.69 41.43 -27.04
CA ARG A 111 -21.10 40.96 -26.93
C ARG A 111 -22.13 42.03 -27.28
N SER A 112 -21.81 43.31 -27.07
CA SER A 112 -22.69 44.46 -27.34
C SER A 112 -22.22 45.21 -28.60
N LEU A 113 -23.13 45.47 -29.54
CA LEU A 113 -22.88 46.27 -30.75
C LEU A 113 -22.63 47.78 -30.45
N GLY A 114 -22.78 48.22 -29.19
CA GLY A 114 -22.65 49.62 -28.78
C GLY A 114 -21.25 50.19 -29.05
N ASP A 115 -20.19 49.40 -28.81
CA ASP A 115 -18.79 49.82 -29.03
C ASP A 115 -18.34 49.67 -30.49
N GLY A 116 -19.06 48.85 -31.27
CA GLY A 116 -18.79 48.63 -32.70
C GLY A 116 -19.05 49.86 -33.56
N ALA A 117 -20.01 50.71 -33.19
CA ALA A 117 -20.33 51.94 -33.91
C ALA A 117 -19.19 52.97 -33.81
N THR A 118 -18.59 53.12 -32.63
CA THR A 118 -17.47 54.04 -32.39
C THR A 118 -16.20 53.58 -33.08
N LEU A 119 -15.89 52.28 -33.03
CA LEU A 119 -14.74 51.72 -33.76
C LEU A 119 -14.93 51.73 -35.29
N GLN A 120 -16.15 51.49 -35.77
CA GLN A 120 -16.48 51.66 -37.18
C GLN A 120 -16.34 53.13 -37.60
N HIS A 121 -16.79 54.07 -36.76
CA HIS A 121 -16.66 55.50 -37.02
C HIS A 121 -15.18 55.92 -37.09
N LEU A 122 -14.36 55.48 -36.11
CA LEU A 122 -12.91 55.67 -36.14
C LEU A 122 -12.28 55.10 -37.43
N ARG A 123 -12.65 53.88 -37.81
CA ARG A 123 -12.18 53.25 -39.05
C ARG A 123 -12.57 54.06 -40.29
N ASN A 124 -13.80 54.57 -40.35
CA ASN A 124 -14.29 55.39 -41.46
C ASN A 124 -13.53 56.72 -41.54
N VAL A 125 -13.26 57.39 -40.41
CA VAL A 125 -12.44 58.61 -40.36
C VAL A 125 -11.02 58.35 -40.87
N ILE A 126 -10.44 57.21 -40.50
CA ILE A 126 -9.11 56.79 -40.98
C ILE A 126 -9.13 56.49 -42.49
N LEU A 127 -10.16 55.84 -43.00
CA LEU A 127 -10.32 55.56 -44.43
C LEU A 127 -10.49 56.85 -45.26
N GLU A 128 -11.30 57.78 -44.77
CA GLU A 128 -11.48 59.11 -45.37
C GLU A 128 -10.14 59.87 -45.41
N ALA A 129 -9.33 59.78 -44.33
CA ALA A 129 -8.00 60.37 -44.27
C ALA A 129 -7.05 59.83 -45.36
N LEU A 130 -7.24 58.58 -45.77
CA LEU A 130 -6.42 57.90 -46.77
C LEU A 130 -7.02 57.99 -48.19
N GLY A 131 -8.14 58.69 -48.35
CA GLY A 131 -8.85 58.83 -49.63
C GLY A 131 -9.43 57.51 -50.14
N GLN A 132 -9.96 56.69 -49.23
CA GLN A 132 -10.62 55.41 -49.50
C GLN A 132 -12.03 55.42 -48.91
N ASP A 133 -13.01 54.88 -49.64
CA ASP A 133 -14.36 54.64 -49.14
C ASP A 133 -14.58 53.13 -49.02
N ASP A 134 -14.93 52.65 -47.83
CA ASP A 134 -15.32 51.25 -47.59
C ASP A 134 -16.69 51.20 -46.92
N ALA A 135 -17.66 50.59 -47.62
CA ALA A 135 -19.01 50.37 -47.11
C ALA A 135 -19.16 49.06 -46.30
N ALA A 136 -18.07 48.31 -46.10
CA ALA A 136 -18.11 47.03 -45.38
C ALA A 136 -18.25 47.21 -43.86
N LYS A 137 -19.11 46.37 -43.28
CA LYS A 137 -19.28 46.24 -41.82
C LYS A 137 -17.99 45.70 -41.18
N TYR A 138 -17.43 46.47 -40.24
CA TYR A 138 -16.23 46.14 -39.49
C TYR A 138 -16.59 45.29 -38.27
N ASN A 139 -15.96 44.12 -38.17
CA ASN A 139 -16.12 43.20 -37.03
C ASN A 139 -14.79 43.12 -36.27
N PRO A 140 -14.63 43.90 -35.19
CA PRO A 140 -13.42 43.84 -34.37
C PRO A 140 -13.31 42.46 -33.72
N HIS A 141 -12.15 41.83 -33.87
CA HIS A 141 -11.87 40.54 -33.27
C HIS A 141 -10.40 40.42 -32.87
N LEU A 142 -10.15 39.65 -31.82
CA LEU A 142 -8.81 39.25 -31.40
C LEU A 142 -8.66 37.73 -31.57
N THR A 143 -7.71 37.29 -32.38
CA THR A 143 -7.48 35.86 -32.64
C THR A 143 -6.86 35.16 -31.43
N VAL A 144 -7.47 34.03 -31.02
CA VAL A 144 -6.97 33.15 -29.93
C VAL A 144 -6.32 31.89 -30.49
N GLY A 145 -6.79 31.35 -31.61
CA GLY A 145 -6.20 30.15 -32.19
C GLY A 145 -6.86 29.72 -33.50
N GLN A 146 -6.26 28.72 -34.15
CA GLN A 146 -6.68 28.19 -35.44
C GLN A 146 -6.73 26.66 -35.43
N THR A 147 -7.80 26.08 -35.99
CA THR A 147 -7.94 24.63 -36.19
C THR A 147 -8.10 24.29 -37.67
N LYS A 148 -7.99 23.00 -38.04
CA LYS A 148 -8.14 22.54 -39.43
C LYS A 148 -9.62 22.56 -39.87
N ALA A 149 -9.88 22.73 -41.16
CA ALA A 149 -11.21 22.97 -41.72
C ALA A 149 -12.24 21.84 -41.54
N HIS A 150 -11.80 20.61 -41.27
CA HIS A 150 -12.67 19.42 -41.12
C HIS A 150 -12.61 18.80 -39.73
N ASN A 151 -12.21 19.57 -38.71
CA ASN A 151 -12.08 19.07 -37.35
C ASN A 151 -12.99 19.88 -36.41
N ASP A 152 -14.28 19.58 -36.48
CA ASP A 152 -15.32 20.25 -35.68
C ASP A 152 -15.11 20.01 -34.18
N HIS A 153 -14.66 18.81 -33.79
CA HIS A 153 -14.36 18.50 -32.38
C HIS A 153 -13.23 19.38 -31.83
N SER A 154 -12.12 19.55 -32.55
CA SER A 154 -11.05 20.45 -32.10
C SER A 154 -11.45 21.93 -32.15
N ARG A 155 -12.33 22.32 -33.07
CA ARG A 155 -12.92 23.67 -33.09
C ARG A 155 -13.73 23.91 -31.84
N ASP A 156 -14.64 23.00 -31.50
CA ASP A 156 -15.56 23.14 -30.38
C ASP A 156 -14.81 23.05 -29.04
N SER A 157 -13.81 22.18 -28.93
CA SER A 157 -12.87 22.13 -27.78
C SER A 157 -12.11 23.47 -27.59
N LEU A 158 -11.55 24.03 -28.66
CA LEU A 158 -10.85 25.32 -28.57
C LEU A 158 -11.81 26.49 -28.27
N LEU A 159 -13.03 26.44 -28.82
CA LEU A 159 -14.07 27.43 -28.54
C LEU A 159 -14.49 27.39 -27.07
N SER A 160 -14.74 26.21 -26.50
CA SER A 160 -15.05 26.04 -25.08
C SER A 160 -13.90 26.54 -24.19
N LYS A 161 -12.64 26.28 -24.55
CA LYS A 161 -11.48 26.84 -23.84
C LYS A 161 -11.42 28.36 -23.91
N ALA A 162 -11.70 28.95 -25.08
CA ALA A 162 -11.74 30.40 -25.26
C ALA A 162 -12.91 31.05 -24.51
N GLN A 163 -14.03 30.35 -24.29
CA GLN A 163 -15.15 30.82 -23.48
C GLN A 163 -14.83 30.91 -21.97
N LEU A 164 -13.81 30.18 -21.50
CA LEU A 164 -13.34 30.22 -20.12
C LEU A 164 -12.37 31.39 -19.84
N LEU A 165 -11.94 32.12 -20.87
CA LEU A 165 -11.09 33.30 -20.68
C LEU A 165 -11.86 34.41 -19.96
N SER A 166 -11.17 35.11 -19.07
CA SER A 166 -11.70 36.32 -18.43
C SER A 166 -12.02 37.37 -19.50
N ALA A 167 -13.14 38.08 -19.34
CA ALA A 167 -13.46 39.22 -20.21
C ALA A 167 -12.36 40.28 -20.08
N ILE A 168 -11.86 40.78 -21.23
CA ILE A 168 -10.82 41.81 -21.24
C ILE A 168 -11.43 43.16 -21.63
N GLU A 169 -11.18 44.16 -20.79
CA GLU A 169 -11.60 45.55 -20.99
C GLU A 169 -10.41 46.50 -20.90
N TRP A 170 -10.25 47.37 -21.89
CA TRP A 170 -9.28 48.46 -21.80
C TRP A 170 -9.69 49.68 -22.61
N LYS A 171 -9.19 50.84 -22.18
CA LYS A 171 -9.31 52.10 -22.92
C LYS A 171 -8.21 52.19 -23.98
N VAL A 172 -8.60 52.47 -25.22
CA VAL A 172 -7.69 52.66 -26.34
C VAL A 172 -7.08 54.05 -26.21
N GLU A 173 -5.77 54.13 -26.06
CA GLU A 173 -5.04 55.41 -26.03
C GLU A 173 -4.31 55.68 -27.36
N ARG A 174 -3.85 54.61 -28.01
CA ARG A 174 -2.92 54.68 -29.15
C ARG A 174 -3.25 53.62 -30.19
N LEU A 175 -3.11 53.99 -31.46
CA LEU A 175 -3.14 53.07 -32.60
C LEU A 175 -1.70 52.64 -32.93
N VAL A 176 -1.52 51.38 -33.28
CA VAL A 176 -0.21 50.77 -33.53
C VAL A 176 -0.09 50.42 -35.01
N VAL A 177 0.99 50.88 -35.63
CA VAL A 177 1.34 50.52 -37.01
C VAL A 177 2.38 49.41 -36.96
N LEU A 178 2.05 48.25 -37.52
CA LEU A 178 2.94 47.10 -37.62
C LEU A 178 3.53 46.99 -39.03
N ILE A 179 4.82 46.63 -39.13
CA ILE A 179 5.52 46.34 -40.39
C ILE A 179 6.18 44.96 -40.33
N ARG A 180 6.10 44.21 -41.43
CA ARG A 180 6.72 42.89 -41.58
C ARG A 180 8.23 43.03 -41.73
N GLU A 181 8.96 42.34 -40.87
CA GLU A 181 10.40 42.21 -40.89
C GLU A 181 10.81 40.75 -41.15
N ASN A 182 11.86 40.55 -41.94
CA ASN A 182 12.48 39.26 -42.18
C ASN A 182 13.73 39.15 -41.29
N ALA A 183 13.64 38.40 -40.19
CA ALA A 183 14.75 38.18 -39.26
C ALA A 183 15.46 36.84 -39.54
N ARG A 184 16.77 36.76 -39.27
CA ARG A 184 17.55 35.52 -39.31
C ARG A 184 17.95 35.12 -37.90
N CYS A 185 17.59 33.91 -37.48
CA CYS A 185 18.01 33.36 -36.20
C CYS A 185 18.41 31.89 -36.40
N LYS A 186 19.62 31.50 -35.97
CA LYS A 186 20.17 30.13 -36.07
C LYS A 186 19.99 29.46 -37.46
N GLY A 187 20.25 30.19 -38.54
CA GLY A 187 20.20 29.65 -39.92
C GLY A 187 18.81 29.49 -40.54
N SER A 188 17.72 29.71 -39.79
CA SER A 188 16.35 29.71 -40.32
C SER A 188 15.84 31.13 -40.58
N LYS A 189 15.19 31.34 -41.74
CA LYS A 189 14.52 32.61 -42.08
C LYS A 189 13.16 32.64 -41.38
N PHE A 190 12.90 33.64 -40.55
CA PHE A 190 11.59 33.83 -39.93
C PHE A 190 11.05 35.24 -40.21
N THR A 191 9.74 35.37 -40.28
CA THR A 191 9.06 36.63 -40.56
C THR A 191 8.22 37.04 -39.35
N ARG A 192 8.40 38.27 -38.86
CA ARG A 192 7.67 38.83 -37.70
C ARG A 192 7.08 40.19 -38.02
N MET A 193 6.00 40.57 -37.36
CA MET A 193 5.47 41.93 -37.40
C MET A 193 6.07 42.73 -36.24
N ARG A 194 6.87 43.76 -36.55
CA ARG A 194 7.40 44.69 -35.55
C ARG A 194 6.58 45.97 -35.53
N VAL A 195 6.55 46.66 -34.39
CA VAL A 195 5.99 48.01 -34.31
C VAL A 195 6.87 48.98 -35.10
N TRP A 196 6.27 49.66 -36.06
CA TRP A 196 6.91 50.71 -36.85
C TRP A 196 6.74 52.08 -36.19
N GLY A 197 5.55 52.35 -35.66
CA GLY A 197 5.22 53.60 -34.99
C GLY A 197 3.84 53.54 -34.33
N THR A 198 3.52 54.56 -33.55
CA THR A 198 2.22 54.69 -32.87
C THR A 198 1.58 56.04 -33.16
N ILE A 199 0.25 56.07 -33.21
CA ILE A 199 -0.55 57.26 -33.39
C ILE A 199 -1.42 57.41 -32.14
N ASP A 200 -1.14 58.40 -31.31
CA ASP A 200 -2.00 58.75 -30.19
C ASP A 200 -3.36 59.23 -30.73
N LEU A 201 -4.46 58.88 -30.04
CA LEU A 201 -5.78 59.40 -30.37
C LEU A 201 -5.83 60.94 -30.30
N SER A 202 -4.90 61.61 -29.61
CA SER A 202 -4.71 63.06 -29.67
C SER A 202 -4.22 63.60 -31.04
N GLY A 203 -3.85 62.72 -31.98
CA GLY A 203 -3.33 63.05 -33.31
C GLY A 203 -1.81 63.15 -33.38
N ARG A 204 -1.08 62.88 -32.29
CA ARG A 204 0.38 62.86 -32.27
C ARG A 204 0.91 61.55 -32.84
N VAL A 205 1.76 61.65 -33.86
CA VAL A 205 2.46 60.50 -34.46
C VAL A 205 3.83 60.38 -33.81
N MET A 206 4.09 59.22 -33.20
CA MET A 206 5.40 58.85 -32.67
C MET A 206 6.00 57.80 -33.60
N ILE A 207 7.00 58.20 -34.39
CA ILE A 207 7.76 57.31 -35.26
C ILE A 207 9.00 56.86 -34.49
N ASN A 208 9.27 55.56 -34.43
CA ASN A 208 10.54 55.08 -33.88
C ASN A 208 11.67 55.45 -34.86
N ASP A 209 12.67 56.21 -34.42
CA ASP A 209 13.74 56.75 -35.28
C ASP A 209 14.41 55.67 -36.16
N ILE A 210 14.43 55.90 -37.48
CA ILE A 210 14.91 54.96 -38.50
C ILE A 210 16.45 54.99 -38.64
N GLY A 211 17.18 55.67 -37.75
CA GLY A 211 18.56 56.06 -37.99
C GLY A 211 19.49 56.04 -36.78
N ASN A 212 19.44 55.01 -35.94
CA ASN A 212 20.57 54.59 -35.11
C ASN A 212 20.26 53.19 -34.56
N PRO A 213 21.21 52.23 -34.52
CA PRO A 213 21.15 51.15 -33.55
C PRO A 213 21.48 51.75 -32.18
N CYS A 214 20.67 52.71 -31.72
CA CYS A 214 20.70 53.16 -30.35
C CYS A 214 19.86 52.17 -29.57
N ASP A 215 20.57 51.43 -28.74
CA ASP A 215 20.11 50.69 -27.58
C ASP A 215 18.97 49.72 -27.88
N GLU A 216 19.34 48.45 -27.92
CA GLU A 216 18.49 47.28 -27.71
C GLU A 216 17.75 47.34 -26.35
N GLU A 217 17.21 48.48 -25.91
CA GLU A 217 16.67 48.71 -24.56
C GLU A 217 15.42 49.62 -24.48
N SER A 218 14.84 50.06 -25.59
CA SER A 218 13.50 50.67 -25.59
C SER A 218 12.88 50.42 -26.96
N TRP A 219 11.78 49.71 -27.19
CA TRP A 219 10.56 49.48 -26.44
C TRP A 219 10.14 47.99 -26.51
N TYR A 220 11.09 47.10 -26.88
CA TYR A 220 10.90 45.65 -26.97
C TYR A 220 12.03 44.83 -26.32
N ASN A 221 12.95 45.51 -25.65
CA ASN A 221 13.86 44.92 -24.68
C ASN A 221 13.77 45.80 -23.42
N SER A 222 12.78 45.56 -22.59
CA SER A 222 13.07 45.55 -21.17
C SER A 222 12.78 44.13 -20.75
N GLU A 223 13.76 43.53 -20.07
CA GLU A 223 13.84 42.16 -19.58
C GLU A 223 12.76 41.84 -18.52
N THR A 224 11.59 42.45 -18.64
CA THR A 224 10.45 42.40 -17.72
C THR A 224 9.11 42.12 -18.42
N VAL A 225 9.05 42.07 -19.76
CA VAL A 225 7.77 42.00 -20.52
C VAL A 225 7.60 40.73 -21.36
N PHE A 226 8.69 40.04 -21.69
CA PHE A 226 8.63 38.70 -22.22
C PHE A 226 9.55 37.85 -21.35
N GLY A 227 8.93 37.12 -20.42
CA GLY A 227 9.62 36.15 -19.58
C GLY A 227 10.54 35.26 -20.42
N LYS A 228 11.74 35.01 -19.90
CA LYS A 228 12.78 34.15 -20.47
C LYS A 228 12.19 33.03 -21.33
N LEU A 229 12.23 33.19 -22.65
CA LEU A 229 12.26 32.04 -23.55
C LEU A 229 13.71 31.56 -23.64
N SER A 230 14.23 31.12 -22.50
CA SER A 230 15.32 30.16 -22.47
C SER A 230 14.79 28.82 -22.96
N GLY A 231 15.64 28.07 -23.65
CA GLY A 231 15.44 26.63 -23.84
C GLY A 231 15.30 25.91 -22.49
N PRO A 232 15.22 24.57 -22.49
CA PRO A 232 14.71 23.75 -21.39
C PRO A 232 15.58 23.68 -20.12
N GLU A 233 16.29 24.74 -19.73
CA GLU A 233 17.13 24.78 -18.54
C GLU A 233 16.86 26.06 -17.71
N ALA A 234 16.59 25.83 -16.41
CA ALA A 234 16.32 26.76 -15.29
C ALA A 234 14.86 27.24 -15.10
N LEU A 235 14.15 26.54 -14.20
CA LEU A 235 12.94 27.02 -13.50
C LEU A 235 13.28 28.33 -12.75
N VAL A 236 12.89 29.47 -13.30
CA VAL A 236 12.75 30.71 -12.53
C VAL A 236 11.29 30.76 -12.10
N GLY A 237 11.03 30.70 -10.79
CA GLY A 237 9.66 30.73 -10.28
C GLY A 237 8.97 32.04 -10.66
N GLU A 238 7.78 31.94 -11.27
CA GLU A 238 6.89 33.09 -11.50
C GLU A 238 5.90 33.18 -10.34
N GLU A 239 5.74 34.38 -9.76
CA GLU A 239 4.67 34.64 -8.80
C GLU A 239 3.31 34.61 -9.51
N MET A 240 2.41 33.74 -9.05
CA MET A 240 1.06 33.58 -9.59
C MET A 240 0.03 34.15 -8.60
N THR A 241 -1.10 34.64 -9.14
CA THR A 241 -2.24 35.09 -8.33
C THR A 241 -2.82 33.91 -7.55
N THR A 242 -2.87 34.00 -6.22
CA THR A 242 -3.57 33.03 -5.37
C THR A 242 -5.07 33.28 -5.46
N TYR A 243 -5.88 32.23 -5.57
CA TYR A 243 -7.35 32.32 -5.57
C TYR A 243 -7.90 31.62 -4.33
N GLN A 244 -9.00 32.14 -3.80
CA GLN A 244 -9.78 31.51 -2.73
C GLN A 244 -11.17 31.17 -3.26
N PHE A 245 -11.76 30.10 -2.73
CA PHE A 245 -13.12 29.67 -3.04
C PHE A 245 -14.00 29.82 -1.79
N PRO A 246 -14.72 30.93 -1.63
CA PRO A 246 -15.66 31.12 -0.53
C PRO A 246 -16.91 30.26 -0.75
N LEU A 247 -17.26 29.45 0.25
CA LEU A 247 -18.45 28.58 0.25
C LEU A 247 -19.73 29.36 -0.07
N ASP A 248 -19.82 30.60 0.40
CA ASP A 248 -21.01 31.45 0.26
C ASP A 248 -21.25 31.89 -1.20
N SER A 249 -20.17 31.98 -1.97
CA SER A 249 -20.16 32.63 -3.28
C SER A 249 -20.14 31.64 -4.44
N HIS A 250 -19.65 30.43 -4.21
CA HIS A 250 -19.46 29.39 -5.22
C HIS A 250 -18.65 29.82 -6.46
N PHE A 251 -17.83 30.88 -6.38
CA PHE A 251 -16.90 31.28 -7.43
C PHE A 251 -15.49 31.51 -6.88
N TRP A 252 -14.48 31.22 -7.69
CA TRP A 252 -13.09 31.53 -7.37
C TRP A 252 -12.88 33.05 -7.43
N ARG A 253 -12.37 33.63 -6.35
CA ARG A 253 -11.97 35.04 -6.32
C ARG A 253 -10.47 35.17 -6.06
N PRO A 254 -9.76 36.07 -6.76
CA PRO A 254 -8.35 36.32 -6.48
C PRO A 254 -8.21 36.83 -5.03
N CYS A 255 -7.23 36.31 -4.31
CA CYS A 255 -6.83 36.85 -3.02
C CYS A 255 -6.18 38.22 -3.27
N ALA A 256 -6.78 39.29 -2.74
CA ALA A 256 -6.15 40.59 -2.76
C ALA A 256 -4.83 40.51 -1.98
N LYS A 257 -3.70 40.86 -2.62
CA LYS A 257 -2.41 41.00 -1.94
C LYS A 257 -2.51 42.16 -0.94
N ALA A 258 -2.84 41.85 0.31
CA ALA A 258 -2.44 42.51 1.55
C ALA A 258 -3.43 42.06 2.65
N VAL A 259 -2.99 41.17 3.53
CA VAL A 259 -3.48 41.18 4.90
C VAL A 259 -2.31 41.69 5.72
N ASP A 260 -2.51 42.82 6.40
CA ASP A 260 -1.60 43.39 7.39
C ASP A 260 -0.94 42.28 8.22
N GLU A 261 0.37 42.39 8.45
CA GLU A 261 1.10 41.50 9.37
C GLU A 261 0.52 41.51 10.82
N ASP A 262 -0.40 42.43 11.12
CA ASP A 262 -1.07 42.62 12.41
C ASP A 262 -2.55 42.16 12.47
N ALA A 263 -3.15 41.69 11.37
CA ALA A 263 -4.52 41.17 11.42
C ALA A 263 -4.49 39.73 11.96
N THR A 264 -4.68 39.61 13.29
CA THR A 264 -5.08 38.40 14.03
C THR A 264 -4.88 37.12 13.24
N ARG A 265 -3.67 36.55 13.27
CA ARG A 265 -3.42 35.19 12.78
C ARG A 265 -4.47 34.30 13.43
N GLU A 266 -5.46 33.85 12.66
CA GLU A 266 -6.20 32.66 13.03
C GLU A 266 -5.14 31.60 13.35
N PRO A 267 -5.24 30.91 14.50
CA PRO A 267 -4.25 29.91 14.85
C PRO A 267 -4.13 28.95 13.67
N ASN A 268 -2.90 28.74 13.20
CA ASN A 268 -2.63 27.77 12.14
C ASN A 268 -3.36 26.48 12.52
N PRO A 269 -4.22 25.94 11.66
CA PRO A 269 -5.02 24.80 12.04
C PRO A 269 -4.08 23.64 12.39
N ASP A 270 -4.28 23.05 13.57
CA ASP A 270 -3.50 21.90 14.05
C ASP A 270 -3.55 20.72 13.05
N ILE A 271 -4.59 20.70 12.21
CA ILE A 271 -4.84 19.70 11.17
C ILE A 271 -5.25 20.40 9.87
N PHE A 272 -4.61 20.06 8.75
CA PHE A 272 -4.99 20.55 7.42
C PHE A 272 -4.89 19.44 6.36
N ALA A 273 -5.55 19.62 5.22
CA ALA A 273 -5.53 18.65 4.12
C ALA A 273 -5.04 19.27 2.82
N ILE A 274 -4.27 18.51 2.05
CA ILE A 274 -3.81 18.88 0.71
C ILE A 274 -4.41 17.92 -0.29
N SER A 275 -4.99 18.47 -1.35
CA SER A 275 -5.50 17.68 -2.47
C SER A 275 -4.77 18.03 -3.76
N SER A 276 -4.45 17.03 -4.57
CA SER A 276 -3.95 17.18 -5.94
C SER A 276 -4.85 16.37 -6.85
N TYR A 277 -5.29 16.98 -7.96
CA TYR A 277 -6.13 16.32 -8.95
C TYR A 277 -5.80 16.86 -10.33
N ASN A 278 -5.90 15.98 -11.33
CA ASN A 278 -5.76 16.38 -12.73
C ASN A 278 -7.14 16.78 -13.26
N VAL A 279 -7.16 17.87 -14.02
CA VAL A 279 -8.30 18.23 -14.86
C VAL A 279 -7.92 17.81 -16.27
N LEU A 280 -8.79 17.08 -16.97
CA LEU A 280 -8.54 16.59 -18.32
C LEU A 280 -8.08 17.72 -19.24
N VAL A 281 -6.79 17.69 -19.60
CA VAL A 281 -6.22 18.54 -20.65
C VAL A 281 -5.83 17.62 -21.79
N GLU A 282 -6.52 17.74 -22.92
CA GLU A 282 -6.14 17.08 -24.17
C GLU A 282 -4.73 17.53 -24.58
N LEU A 283 -3.73 16.72 -24.23
CA LEU A 283 -2.37 16.86 -24.73
C LEU A 283 -2.16 15.81 -25.82
N PRO A 284 -1.59 16.17 -26.99
CA PRO A 284 -1.28 15.20 -28.03
C PRO A 284 -0.24 14.19 -27.53
N TYR A 285 -0.68 12.95 -27.34
CA TYR A 285 0.13 11.76 -27.05
C TYR A 285 0.93 11.32 -28.29
N PRO A 286 2.12 10.66 -28.18
CA PRO A 286 2.88 10.26 -26.99
C PRO A 286 4.01 11.23 -26.60
N PRO A 287 4.48 11.20 -25.33
CA PRO A 287 5.59 12.04 -24.88
C PRO A 287 6.95 11.59 -25.45
N PRO A 288 7.87 12.53 -25.76
CA PRO A 288 9.17 12.25 -26.36
C PRO A 288 10.17 11.56 -25.40
N ARG A 289 11.10 10.80 -26.00
CA ARG A 289 12.08 9.86 -25.41
C ARG A 289 13.13 10.46 -24.44
N GLU A 290 13.07 11.76 -24.11
CA GLU A 290 14.11 12.51 -23.38
C GLU A 290 13.74 12.87 -21.91
N ARG A 291 12.58 12.43 -21.40
CA ARG A 291 12.07 12.90 -20.09
C ARG A 291 12.81 12.40 -18.84
N VAL A 292 13.33 11.17 -18.79
CA VAL A 292 13.88 10.60 -17.53
C VAL A 292 15.07 11.40 -17.01
N SER A 293 16.04 11.72 -17.89
CA SER A 293 17.21 12.53 -17.52
C SER A 293 16.85 13.99 -17.22
N SER A 294 15.84 14.54 -17.92
CA SER A 294 15.32 15.88 -17.64
C SER A 294 14.64 15.94 -16.26
N LYS A 295 13.90 14.90 -15.87
CA LYS A 295 13.21 14.81 -14.58
C LYS A 295 14.19 14.71 -13.41
N GLU A 296 15.30 13.98 -13.57
CA GLU A 296 16.37 13.94 -12.57
C GLU A 296 16.92 15.34 -12.28
N SER A 297 17.22 16.08 -13.35
CA SER A 297 17.73 17.46 -13.25
C SER A 297 16.70 18.39 -12.60
N GLN A 298 15.41 18.22 -12.90
CA GLN A 298 14.31 18.99 -12.28
C GLN A 298 14.20 18.73 -10.78
N ILE A 299 14.22 17.47 -10.34
CA ILE A 299 14.14 17.12 -8.90
C ILE A 299 15.35 17.68 -8.15
N ARG A 300 16.56 17.52 -8.71
CA ARG A 300 17.79 18.08 -8.12
C ARG A 300 17.73 19.61 -8.01
N SER A 301 17.23 20.27 -9.05
CA SER A 301 17.09 21.73 -9.07
C SER A 301 16.04 22.21 -8.07
N LEU A 302 14.91 21.53 -7.96
CA LEU A 302 13.87 21.81 -6.97
C LEU A 302 14.41 21.65 -5.56
N TYR A 303 15.09 20.53 -5.26
CA TYR A 303 15.69 20.32 -3.94
C TYR A 303 16.71 21.42 -3.61
N LYS A 304 17.62 21.71 -4.55
CA LYS A 304 18.62 22.77 -4.34
C LYS A 304 17.96 24.12 -4.06
N PHE A 305 16.87 24.44 -4.76
CA PHE A 305 16.10 25.65 -4.51
C PHE A 305 15.45 25.65 -3.11
N LEU A 306 14.82 24.55 -2.69
CA LEU A 306 14.18 24.43 -1.38
C LEU A 306 15.21 24.50 -0.24
N ASP A 307 16.33 23.79 -0.38
CA ASP A 307 17.40 23.75 0.63
C ASP A 307 18.11 25.11 0.77
N GLN A 308 18.28 25.85 -0.33
CA GLN A 308 18.91 27.17 -0.31
C GLN A 308 18.00 28.27 0.24
N ASN A 309 16.70 28.26 -0.10
CA ASN A 309 15.80 29.35 0.23
C ASN A 309 14.93 29.08 1.47
N TYR A 310 14.64 27.82 1.77
CA TYR A 310 13.68 27.41 2.81
C TYR A 310 14.16 26.24 3.70
N PRO A 311 15.41 26.25 4.23
CA PRO A 311 15.99 25.08 4.92
C PRO A 311 15.30 24.69 6.24
N LYS A 312 14.55 25.60 6.87
CA LYS A 312 13.88 25.38 8.16
C LYS A 312 12.36 25.16 8.03
N ASN A 313 11.82 25.25 6.82
CA ASN A 313 10.38 25.17 6.62
C ASN A 313 9.99 23.75 6.18
N PRO A 314 8.94 23.16 6.76
CA PRO A 314 8.44 21.88 6.28
C PRO A 314 7.96 22.04 4.83
N CYS A 315 8.42 21.15 3.96
CA CYS A 315 8.11 21.19 2.54
C CYS A 315 7.15 20.06 2.16
N ILE A 316 6.16 20.39 1.33
CA ILE A 316 5.21 19.43 0.77
C ILE A 316 5.21 19.60 -0.75
N ILE A 317 5.39 18.50 -1.48
CA ILE A 317 5.38 18.47 -2.93
C ILE A 317 4.19 17.60 -3.36
N ALA A 318 3.22 18.17 -4.08
CA ALA A 318 2.05 17.46 -4.56
C ALA A 318 1.92 17.63 -6.08
N GLY A 319 1.58 16.55 -6.79
CA GLY A 319 1.30 16.61 -8.22
C GLY A 319 1.63 15.34 -8.99
N ASP A 320 1.48 15.43 -10.31
CA ASP A 320 1.81 14.36 -11.24
C ASP A 320 3.33 14.28 -11.49
N ILE A 321 3.95 13.27 -10.88
CA ILE A 321 5.39 13.04 -11.01
C ILE A 321 5.72 12.34 -12.34
N ASN A 322 4.76 11.68 -12.99
CA ASN A 322 4.92 10.99 -14.29
C ASN A 322 6.07 9.96 -14.31
N ILE A 323 6.31 9.27 -13.18
CA ILE A 323 7.30 8.19 -13.11
C ILE A 323 6.57 6.85 -13.20
N PRO A 324 6.89 5.98 -14.17
CA PRO A 324 6.28 4.65 -14.26
C PRO A 324 6.65 3.83 -13.03
N THR A 325 5.66 3.23 -12.40
CA THR A 325 5.80 2.49 -11.14
C THR A 325 5.70 0.99 -11.34
N SER A 326 4.82 0.51 -12.23
CA SER A 326 4.63 -0.92 -12.49
C SER A 326 5.91 -1.57 -13.03
N ALA A 327 6.38 -2.61 -12.35
CA ALA A 327 7.52 -3.40 -12.78
C ALA A 327 7.31 -4.03 -14.17
N ILE A 328 6.07 -4.45 -14.51
CA ILE A 328 5.75 -5.02 -15.82
C ILE A 328 5.92 -3.98 -16.92
N THR A 329 5.40 -2.77 -16.70
CA THR A 329 5.54 -1.68 -17.68
C THR A 329 7.00 -1.31 -17.92
N ILE A 330 7.82 -1.29 -16.86
CA ILE A 330 9.25 -1.02 -16.97
C ILE A 330 9.95 -2.14 -17.75
N GLN A 331 9.70 -3.41 -17.41
CA GLN A 331 10.34 -4.55 -18.06
C GLN A 331 9.99 -4.62 -19.55
N LYS A 332 8.71 -4.47 -19.89
CA LYS A 332 8.26 -4.49 -21.29
C LYS A 332 8.85 -3.33 -22.11
N ALA A 333 8.99 -2.15 -21.50
CA ALA A 333 9.66 -1.03 -22.15
C ALA A 333 11.13 -1.36 -22.47
N ILE A 334 11.81 -2.18 -21.65
CA ILE A 334 13.15 -2.69 -21.95
C ILE A 334 13.10 -3.69 -23.11
N ASP A 335 12.18 -4.66 -23.06
CA ASP A 335 12.05 -5.73 -24.05
C ASP A 335 11.74 -5.18 -25.46
N GLU A 336 10.87 -4.17 -25.55
CA GLU A 336 10.51 -3.47 -26.78
C GLU A 336 11.56 -2.42 -27.22
N ARG A 337 12.68 -2.30 -26.49
CA ARG A 337 13.76 -1.33 -26.73
C ARG A 337 13.30 0.13 -26.68
N LEU A 338 12.19 0.42 -26.00
CA LEU A 338 11.71 1.77 -25.71
C LEU A 338 12.55 2.43 -24.61
N LEU A 339 13.12 1.63 -23.71
CA LEU A 339 14.01 2.03 -22.64
C LEU A 339 15.30 1.19 -22.68
N SER A 340 16.48 1.81 -22.68
CA SER A 340 17.74 1.06 -22.58
C SER A 340 17.91 0.49 -21.15
N PRO A 341 18.47 -0.71 -20.96
CA PRO A 341 18.68 -1.30 -19.63
C PRO A 341 19.43 -0.39 -18.65
N GLU A 342 20.43 0.37 -19.15
CA GLU A 342 21.17 1.35 -18.35
C GLU A 342 20.29 2.51 -17.86
N LYS A 343 19.28 2.93 -18.63
CA LYS A 343 18.32 3.97 -18.25
C LYS A 343 17.21 3.44 -17.34
N ALA A 344 16.87 2.16 -17.44
CA ALA A 344 15.96 1.52 -16.50
C ALA A 344 16.51 1.51 -15.07
N LYS A 345 17.84 1.35 -14.92
CA LYS A 345 18.54 1.49 -13.63
C LYS A 345 18.48 2.90 -13.03
N VAL A 346 18.14 3.92 -13.83
CA VAL A 346 17.99 5.32 -13.35
C VAL A 346 16.63 5.55 -12.68
N LEU A 347 15.60 4.74 -13.00
CA LEU A 347 14.27 4.92 -12.40
C LEU A 347 14.26 4.69 -10.87
N PRO A 348 14.83 3.58 -10.33
CA PRO A 348 14.99 3.44 -8.88
C PRO A 348 15.87 4.53 -8.26
N ARG A 349 16.87 5.03 -9.01
CA ARG A 349 17.75 6.11 -8.55
C ARG A 349 17.00 7.43 -8.36
N LEU A 350 16.00 7.74 -9.20
CA LEU A 350 15.14 8.92 -9.03
C LEU A 350 14.35 8.87 -7.71
N GLU A 351 13.88 7.68 -7.33
CA GLU A 351 13.12 7.48 -6.09
C GLU A 351 14.05 7.45 -4.86
N SER A 352 15.27 6.90 -5.02
CA SER A 352 16.35 7.04 -4.01
C SER A 352 16.71 8.51 -3.77
N LEU A 353 16.82 9.33 -4.83
CA LEU A 353 17.12 10.76 -4.71
C LEU A 353 16.08 11.50 -3.88
N LEU A 354 14.78 11.22 -4.06
CA LEU A 354 13.73 11.82 -3.23
C LEU A 354 13.91 11.45 -1.75
N SER A 355 14.30 10.20 -1.47
CA SER A 355 14.56 9.70 -0.11
C SER A 355 15.84 10.31 0.50
N GLU A 356 16.92 10.45 -0.28
CA GLU A 356 18.14 11.18 0.08
C GLU A 356 17.83 12.65 0.42
N TYR A 357 16.85 13.22 -0.28
CA TYR A 357 16.36 14.59 -0.09
C TYR A 357 15.30 14.74 1.00
N ARG A 358 15.19 13.76 1.92
CA ARG A 358 14.29 13.76 3.09
C ARG A 358 12.81 13.64 2.77
N PHE A 359 12.41 13.42 1.51
CA PHE A 359 11.00 13.29 1.15
C PHE A 359 10.50 11.85 1.31
N GLN A 360 9.33 11.71 1.92
CA GLN A 360 8.59 10.46 2.03
C GLN A 360 7.19 10.59 1.42
N ASP A 361 6.62 9.48 0.99
CA ASP A 361 5.31 9.46 0.35
C ASP A 361 4.16 9.36 1.37
N ALA A 362 3.26 10.35 1.36
CA ALA A 362 2.16 10.41 2.32
C ALA A 362 1.22 9.21 2.22
N TRP A 363 0.99 8.67 1.02
CA TRP A 363 0.16 7.48 0.86
C TRP A 363 0.82 6.25 1.48
N VAL A 364 2.13 6.06 1.29
CA VAL A 364 2.87 4.91 1.83
C VAL A 364 2.82 4.92 3.36
N ILE A 365 2.98 6.09 3.98
CA ILE A 365 2.88 6.26 5.44
C ILE A 365 1.46 6.00 5.94
N ALA A 366 0.44 6.59 5.30
CA ALA A 366 -0.96 6.35 5.67
C ALA A 366 -1.34 4.87 5.51
N ARG A 367 -0.89 4.25 4.42
CA ARG A 367 -1.06 2.83 4.12
C ARG A 367 -0.42 1.96 5.20
N ALA A 368 0.81 2.22 5.62
CA ALA A 368 1.48 1.47 6.69
C ALA A 368 0.68 1.43 8.01
N GLY A 369 -0.10 2.47 8.29
CA GLY A 369 -1.04 2.56 9.41
C GLY A 369 -2.46 2.06 9.15
N ALA A 370 -2.75 1.53 7.96
CA ALA A 370 -4.10 1.22 7.49
C ALA A 370 -5.07 2.43 7.56
N LYS A 371 -4.53 3.65 7.39
CA LYS A 371 -5.26 4.93 7.42
C LYS A 371 -5.46 5.53 6.02
N ASP A 372 -5.21 4.74 4.98
CA ASP A 372 -5.62 5.11 3.63
C ASP A 372 -7.08 4.70 3.42
N LEU A 373 -7.98 5.68 3.50
CA LEU A 373 -9.43 5.56 3.34
C LEU A 373 -9.77 5.32 1.86
N LEU A 374 -9.40 4.16 1.35
CA LEU A 374 -9.91 3.67 0.07
C LEU A 374 -11.28 3.05 0.31
N SER A 375 -12.24 3.32 -0.59
CA SER A 375 -13.54 2.66 -0.52
C SER A 375 -13.32 1.15 -0.47
N ALA A 376 -13.93 0.48 0.51
CA ALA A 376 -13.77 -0.95 0.71
C ALA A 376 -14.11 -1.75 -0.57
N LYS A 377 -15.00 -1.22 -1.43
CA LYS A 377 -15.35 -1.81 -2.73
C LYS A 377 -14.19 -1.82 -3.74
N VAL A 378 -13.36 -0.76 -3.80
CA VAL A 378 -12.23 -0.69 -4.77
C VAL A 378 -11.12 -1.70 -4.45
N ARG A 379 -10.87 -1.96 -3.16
CA ARG A 379 -9.82 -2.91 -2.73
C ARG A 379 -10.21 -4.37 -2.91
N ILE A 380 -11.49 -4.71 -2.76
CA ILE A 380 -11.95 -6.10 -2.74
C ILE A 380 -12.09 -6.68 -4.17
N GLN A 381 -12.12 -5.84 -5.20
CA GLN A 381 -12.44 -6.27 -6.56
C GLN A 381 -11.27 -6.82 -7.39
N ARG A 382 -10.01 -6.65 -6.96
CA ARG A 382 -8.85 -7.18 -7.69
C ARG A 382 -8.37 -8.51 -7.12
N PRO A 383 -8.24 -9.57 -7.94
CA PRO A 383 -7.54 -10.77 -7.53
C PRO A 383 -6.11 -10.42 -7.10
N ILE A 384 -5.71 -10.87 -5.91
CA ILE A 384 -4.36 -10.62 -5.35
C ILE A 384 -3.28 -11.04 -6.35
N GLU A 385 -3.51 -12.11 -7.10
CA GLU A 385 -2.59 -12.68 -8.09
C GLU A 385 -2.35 -11.77 -9.31
N ASP A 386 -3.22 -10.81 -9.63
CA ASP A 386 -3.05 -9.89 -10.77
C ASP A 386 -2.25 -8.62 -10.40
N ILE A 387 -2.04 -8.36 -9.11
CA ILE A 387 -1.29 -7.19 -8.63
C ILE A 387 0.21 -7.44 -8.79
N SER A 388 0.91 -6.52 -9.46
CA SER A 388 2.37 -6.55 -9.60
C SER A 388 3.07 -5.45 -8.80
N GLU A 389 4.37 -5.60 -8.61
CA GLU A 389 5.20 -4.65 -7.84
C GLU A 389 5.12 -3.24 -8.44
N GLY A 390 4.86 -2.25 -7.57
CA GLY A 390 4.67 -0.84 -7.93
C GLY A 390 3.29 -0.47 -8.49
N GLU A 391 2.30 -1.36 -8.45
CA GLU A 391 0.94 -1.07 -8.93
C GLU A 391 -0.05 -0.69 -7.81
N GLU A 392 0.31 -0.94 -6.56
CA GLU A 392 -0.52 -0.56 -5.41
C GLU A 392 -0.59 0.97 -5.25
N GLY A 393 -1.76 1.45 -4.83
CA GLY A 393 -2.03 2.89 -4.72
C GLY A 393 -2.06 3.63 -6.06
N ALA A 394 -2.26 2.92 -7.18
CA ALA A 394 -2.32 3.52 -8.51
C ALA A 394 -3.38 4.64 -8.60
N THR A 395 -2.94 5.80 -9.07
CA THR A 395 -3.81 6.95 -9.37
C THR A 395 -4.23 6.94 -10.83
N PHE A 396 -3.47 6.29 -11.70
CA PHE A 396 -3.81 6.04 -13.09
C PHE A 396 -4.11 4.56 -13.27
N ASP A 397 -5.36 4.20 -13.55
CA ASP A 397 -5.78 2.81 -13.59
C ASP A 397 -6.63 2.45 -14.83
N PRO A 398 -5.97 2.04 -15.92
CA PRO A 398 -6.65 1.69 -17.18
C PRO A 398 -7.59 0.48 -17.08
N LYS A 399 -7.48 -0.33 -16.02
CA LYS A 399 -8.35 -1.51 -15.83
C LYS A 399 -9.71 -1.16 -15.22
N GLN A 400 -9.79 -0.06 -14.48
CA GLN A 400 -11.01 0.37 -13.78
C GLN A 400 -11.54 1.71 -14.28
N ASN A 401 -10.71 2.50 -14.97
CA ASN A 401 -11.07 3.80 -15.54
C ASN A 401 -10.98 3.76 -17.07
N PRO A 402 -12.11 3.85 -17.80
CA PRO A 402 -12.13 3.91 -19.26
C PRO A 402 -11.38 5.10 -19.86
N LEU A 403 -11.38 6.24 -19.18
CA LEU A 403 -10.63 7.43 -19.63
C LEU A 403 -9.12 7.18 -19.57
N ALA A 404 -8.67 6.48 -18.52
CA ALA A 404 -7.30 5.99 -18.42
C ALA A 404 -6.98 4.91 -19.47
N ALA A 405 -7.95 4.07 -19.82
CA ALA A 405 -7.80 3.08 -20.90
C ALA A 405 -7.60 3.73 -22.27
N ALA A 406 -8.28 4.84 -22.53
CA ALA A 406 -8.14 5.60 -23.77
C ALA A 406 -6.78 6.27 -23.93
N SER A 407 -6.16 6.71 -22.82
CA SER A 407 -4.82 7.33 -22.80
C SER A 407 -3.68 6.34 -22.50
N ALA A 408 -4.01 5.07 -22.21
CA ALA A 408 -3.04 4.06 -21.83
C ALA A 408 -2.14 3.61 -22.99
N GLY A 409 -0.87 3.36 -22.66
CA GLY A 409 0.06 2.65 -23.54
C GLY A 409 -0.24 1.15 -23.67
N LEU A 410 0.66 0.41 -24.32
CA LEU A 410 0.51 -0.97 -24.84
C LEU A 410 -0.08 -2.07 -23.93
N GLU A 411 -0.20 -1.90 -22.61
CA GLU A 411 -0.83 -2.90 -21.71
C GLU A 411 -1.83 -2.34 -20.70
N GLY A 412 -2.00 -1.02 -20.60
CA GLY A 412 -2.92 -0.44 -19.62
C GLY A 412 -2.69 -0.91 -18.17
N ARG A 413 -1.43 -1.07 -17.74
CA ARG A 413 -1.14 -1.46 -16.34
C ARG A 413 -1.30 -0.25 -15.40
N PRO A 414 -1.81 -0.46 -14.16
CA PRO A 414 -1.99 0.60 -13.18
C PRO A 414 -0.66 1.29 -12.82
N GLN A 415 -0.67 2.61 -12.64
CA GLN A 415 0.50 3.42 -12.29
C GLN A 415 0.17 4.43 -11.19
N ARG A 416 1.16 4.72 -10.36
CA ARG A 416 1.05 5.76 -9.32
C ARG A 416 1.80 7.02 -9.70
N TYR A 417 1.14 7.83 -10.54
CA TYR A 417 1.68 9.06 -11.09
C TYR A 417 1.51 10.26 -10.14
N ASP A 418 0.33 10.41 -9.53
CA ASP A 418 0.02 11.50 -8.62
C ASP A 418 0.46 11.13 -7.21
N ARG A 419 1.33 11.96 -6.63
CA ARG A 419 1.90 11.73 -5.30
C ARG A 419 1.84 13.00 -4.46
N ILE A 420 1.76 12.82 -3.14
CA ILE A 420 1.96 13.88 -2.15
C ILE A 420 3.16 13.44 -1.31
N LEU A 421 4.26 14.19 -1.41
CA LEU A 421 5.52 13.95 -0.73
C LEU A 421 5.70 14.98 0.38
N THR A 422 6.14 14.55 1.56
CA THR A 422 6.39 15.41 2.72
C THR A 422 7.78 15.17 3.28
N ASP A 423 8.34 16.14 4.00
CA ASP A 423 9.59 15.94 4.75
C ASP A 423 9.42 14.88 5.84
N ARG A 424 10.33 13.91 5.88
CA ARG A 424 10.40 12.81 6.86
C ARG A 424 10.75 13.30 8.27
N HIS A 425 11.54 14.36 8.38
CA HIS A 425 12.01 14.89 9.68
C HIS A 425 11.31 16.20 10.06
N GLY A 426 10.29 16.60 9.30
CA GLY A 426 9.49 17.78 9.57
C GLY A 426 8.53 17.61 10.75
N ASN A 427 7.94 18.72 11.17
CA ASN A 427 6.86 18.77 12.15
C ASN A 427 5.49 18.35 11.58
N LEU A 428 5.43 17.83 10.35
CA LEU A 428 4.20 17.42 9.68
C LEU A 428 4.03 15.91 9.73
N ARG A 429 3.01 15.44 10.44
CA ARG A 429 2.66 14.02 10.50
C ARG A 429 1.45 13.72 9.63
N VAL A 430 1.58 12.76 8.73
CA VAL A 430 0.46 12.26 7.94
C VAL A 430 -0.49 11.50 8.86
N THR A 431 -1.77 11.89 8.89
CA THR A 431 -2.80 11.21 9.67
C THR A 431 -3.64 10.28 8.79
N GLU A 432 -4.05 10.76 7.62
CA GLU A 432 -4.97 10.06 6.72
C GLU A 432 -4.62 10.35 5.26
N PHE A 433 -5.03 9.43 4.39
CA PHE A 433 -4.94 9.61 2.94
C PHE A 433 -6.20 9.06 2.29
N ASN A 434 -6.72 9.73 1.26
CA ASN A 434 -7.84 9.19 0.48
C ASN A 434 -7.67 9.51 -1.01
N MET A 435 -8.26 8.67 -1.85
CA MET A 435 -8.42 8.94 -3.28
C MET A 435 -9.86 9.39 -3.54
N PHE A 436 -10.08 10.20 -4.58
CA PHE A 436 -11.40 10.71 -4.95
C PHE A 436 -11.56 10.83 -6.46
N GLY A 437 -12.78 11.11 -6.92
CA GLY A 437 -13.15 11.14 -8.34
C GLY A 437 -13.75 9.84 -8.86
N PHE A 438 -14.02 8.88 -7.96
CA PHE A 438 -14.77 7.65 -8.27
C PHE A 438 -16.23 7.98 -8.61
N PRO A 439 -16.88 7.20 -9.50
CA PRO A 439 -18.31 7.34 -9.79
C PRO A 439 -19.18 7.01 -8.56
N ASP A 440 -20.38 7.60 -8.47
CA ASP A 440 -21.30 7.47 -7.32
C ASP A 440 -21.67 6.01 -6.97
N GLU A 441 -21.82 5.74 -5.67
CA GLU A 441 -21.79 4.41 -5.04
C GLU A 441 -23.01 3.49 -5.31
N ASP A 442 -24.09 4.01 -5.89
CA ASP A 442 -25.40 3.34 -6.07
C ASP A 442 -25.56 2.59 -7.41
N MET A 443 -24.54 2.57 -8.25
CA MET A 443 -24.60 1.95 -9.58
C MET A 443 -23.65 0.75 -9.67
N ASP A 444 -24.19 -0.46 -9.78
CA ASP A 444 -23.42 -1.67 -10.08
C ASP A 444 -22.66 -1.49 -11.39
N ILE A 445 -21.33 -1.32 -11.32
CA ILE A 445 -20.46 -1.20 -12.50
C ILE A 445 -20.13 -2.62 -12.98
N PRO A 446 -20.56 -3.05 -14.18
CA PRO A 446 -20.17 -4.36 -14.72
C PRO A 446 -18.67 -4.37 -15.04
N TYR A 447 -18.04 -5.52 -14.84
CA TYR A 447 -16.60 -5.77 -15.03
C TYR A 447 -16.02 -5.53 -16.44
N HIS A 448 -16.81 -5.06 -17.40
CA HIS A 448 -16.37 -4.69 -18.74
C HIS A 448 -17.30 -3.59 -19.30
N CYS A 449 -16.90 -2.33 -19.19
CA CYS A 449 -17.52 -1.27 -20.00
C CYS A 449 -16.83 -1.27 -21.37
N ASN A 450 -17.57 -1.63 -22.40
CA ASN A 450 -17.11 -1.48 -23.78
C ASN A 450 -16.97 0.01 -24.10
N ILE A 451 -15.93 0.36 -24.85
CA ILE A 451 -15.53 1.73 -25.25
C ILE A 451 -16.62 2.45 -26.09
N GLU A 452 -17.69 1.75 -26.49
CA GLU A 452 -18.70 2.27 -27.42
C GLU A 452 -19.86 3.02 -26.76
N ASP A 453 -19.95 3.07 -25.42
CA ASP A 453 -21.00 3.83 -24.74
C ASP A 453 -20.62 5.32 -24.60
N GLU A 454 -21.21 6.20 -25.42
CA GLU A 454 -21.11 7.67 -25.36
C GLU A 454 -21.49 8.27 -23.98
N THR A 455 -22.06 7.45 -23.07
CA THR A 455 -22.42 7.86 -21.70
C THR A 455 -21.32 7.62 -20.66
N ALA A 456 -20.19 6.99 -21.02
CA ALA A 456 -19.08 6.74 -20.10
C ALA A 456 -18.25 8.00 -19.79
N GLU A 457 -18.16 8.95 -20.73
CA GLU A 457 -17.40 10.20 -20.58
C GLU A 457 -17.98 11.14 -19.51
N THR A 458 -19.25 11.00 -19.16
CA THR A 458 -19.91 11.86 -18.13
C THR A 458 -19.79 11.30 -16.71
N ARG A 459 -19.24 10.10 -16.52
CA ARG A 459 -19.22 9.40 -15.21
C ARG A 459 -17.89 9.47 -14.46
N PHE A 460 -16.78 9.69 -15.18
CA PHE A 460 -15.44 9.77 -14.59
C PHE A 460 -14.89 11.18 -14.76
N GLY A 461 -14.39 11.78 -13.68
CA GLY A 461 -13.93 13.19 -13.70
C GLY A 461 -12.57 13.42 -14.38
N SER A 462 -11.73 12.39 -14.48
CA SER A 462 -10.39 12.42 -15.08
C SER A 462 -9.93 11.00 -15.42
N ASP A 463 -8.91 10.89 -16.27
CA ASP A 463 -8.12 9.67 -16.48
C ASP A 463 -7.23 9.31 -15.26
N HIS A 464 -7.13 10.19 -14.27
CA HIS A 464 -6.47 9.94 -12.99
C HIS A 464 -7.45 10.12 -11.82
N TRP A 465 -7.23 9.36 -10.75
CA TRP A 465 -7.87 9.58 -9.45
C TRP A 465 -7.20 10.74 -8.71
N GLY A 466 -8.02 11.64 -8.16
CA GLY A 466 -7.52 12.70 -7.29
C GLY A 466 -6.99 12.12 -5.98
N VAL A 467 -5.94 12.73 -5.43
CA VAL A 467 -5.32 12.31 -4.16
C VAL A 467 -5.44 13.39 -3.10
N ARG A 468 -5.71 12.99 -1.85
CA ARG A 468 -5.77 13.89 -0.70
C ARG A 468 -5.01 13.28 0.48
N ALA A 469 -4.21 14.09 1.14
CA ALA A 469 -3.51 13.73 2.38
C ALA A 469 -3.83 14.74 3.48
N THR A 470 -4.12 14.24 4.67
CA THR A 470 -4.36 15.04 5.88
C THR A 470 -3.12 15.01 6.77
N PHE A 471 -2.71 16.17 7.26
CA PHE A 471 -1.52 16.39 8.06
C PHE A 471 -1.90 17.00 9.41
N LYS A 472 -1.23 16.54 10.46
CA LYS A 472 -1.24 17.14 11.80
C LYS A 472 0.11 17.81 12.05
N VAL A 473 0.08 19.04 12.56
CA VAL A 473 1.28 19.78 12.96
C VAL A 473 1.68 19.35 14.38
N LEU A 474 2.90 18.84 14.55
CA LEU A 474 3.44 18.43 15.84
C LEU A 474 4.19 19.58 16.53
N ALA A 475 4.03 19.68 17.85
CA ALA A 475 4.85 20.56 18.68
C ALA A 475 6.27 19.96 18.88
N GLU A 476 7.28 20.81 19.10
CA GLU A 476 8.69 20.38 19.24
C GLU A 476 8.91 19.29 20.30
N SER A 477 8.12 19.27 21.38
CA SER A 477 8.18 18.22 22.41
C SER A 477 7.76 16.84 21.91
N GLN A 478 6.78 16.76 21.00
CA GLN A 478 6.27 15.50 20.45
C GLN A 478 7.21 14.91 19.38
N ILE A 479 8.07 15.74 18.77
CA ILE A 479 9.06 15.31 17.79
C ILE A 479 10.17 14.46 18.46
N ALA A 480 10.53 14.80 19.70
CA ALA A 480 11.54 14.07 20.48
C ALA A 480 11.05 12.67 20.92
N ASP A 481 9.80 12.55 21.35
CA ASP A 481 9.22 11.25 21.78
C ASP A 481 9.05 10.30 20.59
N THR A 482 8.65 10.81 19.41
CA THR A 482 8.45 9.99 18.20
C THR A 482 9.77 9.43 17.63
N THR A 483 10.90 10.11 17.89
CA THR A 483 12.24 9.68 17.46
C THR A 483 12.93 8.74 18.44
N ALA A 484 12.46 8.66 19.69
CA ALA A 484 13.07 7.84 20.74
C ALA A 484 12.61 6.37 20.73
N ASP A 485 11.36 6.07 20.34
CA ASP A 485 10.78 4.74 20.56
C ASP A 485 11.04 3.71 19.43
N ILE A 486 11.43 4.15 18.23
CA ILE A 486 11.78 3.25 17.14
C ILE A 486 13.07 3.76 16.49
N SER A 487 14.21 3.21 16.92
CA SER A 487 15.48 3.40 16.21
C SER A 487 15.35 2.82 14.79
N ILE A 488 14.99 3.65 13.81
CA ILE A 488 14.93 3.23 12.41
C ILE A 488 16.38 2.96 11.98
N PRO A 489 16.73 1.74 11.58
CA PRO A 489 18.08 1.44 11.10
C PRO A 489 18.42 2.35 9.91
N SER A 490 19.69 2.74 9.80
CA SER A 490 20.19 3.49 8.64
C SER A 490 19.78 2.79 7.34
N SER A 491 19.38 3.57 6.32
CA SER A 491 19.01 3.05 5.00
C SER A 491 20.12 2.15 4.46
N LEU A 492 19.81 0.87 4.30
CA LEU A 492 20.69 -0.14 3.73
C LEU A 492 20.31 -0.30 2.26
N ALA A 493 21.21 0.11 1.37
CA ALA A 493 21.07 -0.07 -0.07
C ALA A 493 21.48 -1.50 -0.45
N THR A 494 20.66 -2.16 -1.26
CA THR A 494 20.94 -3.51 -1.74
C THR A 494 22.17 -3.52 -2.63
N PRO A 495 23.08 -4.49 -2.46
CA PRO A 495 24.21 -4.68 -3.36
C PRO A 495 23.77 -4.82 -4.83
N ALA A 496 24.53 -4.23 -5.75
CA ALA A 496 24.15 -4.19 -7.17
C ALA A 496 23.97 -5.59 -7.80
N ASN A 497 24.70 -6.60 -7.32
CA ASN A 497 24.59 -8.01 -7.73
C ASN A 497 23.27 -8.68 -7.31
N LEU A 498 22.57 -8.15 -6.31
CA LEU A 498 21.28 -8.65 -5.83
C LEU A 498 20.12 -7.70 -6.18
N SER A 499 20.39 -6.65 -6.96
CA SER A 499 19.36 -5.68 -7.34
C SER A 499 18.44 -6.17 -8.47
N ASP A 500 18.83 -7.21 -9.20
CA ASP A 500 18.05 -7.74 -10.32
C ASP A 500 16.88 -8.62 -9.85
N LYS A 501 15.67 -8.19 -10.19
CA LYS A 501 14.43 -8.91 -9.89
C LYS A 501 14.22 -10.12 -10.79
N HIS A 502 14.66 -10.06 -12.05
CA HIS A 502 14.46 -11.17 -12.98
C HIS A 502 15.17 -12.44 -12.49
N ASP A 503 16.39 -12.28 -11.99
CA ASP A 503 17.17 -13.37 -11.38
C ASP A 503 16.49 -13.94 -10.13
N LEU A 504 15.87 -13.10 -9.29
CA LEU A 504 15.10 -13.54 -8.13
C LEU A 504 13.87 -14.37 -8.55
N ASP A 505 13.11 -13.89 -9.55
CA ASP A 505 11.93 -14.58 -10.05
C ASP A 505 12.29 -15.93 -10.70
N LEU A 506 13.40 -16.01 -11.45
CA LEU A 506 13.93 -17.26 -11.99
C LEU A 506 14.28 -18.24 -10.87
N CYS A 507 15.00 -17.77 -9.85
CA CYS A 507 15.40 -18.59 -8.71
C CYS A 507 14.20 -19.17 -7.95
N LEU A 508 13.15 -18.36 -7.74
CA LEU A 508 11.92 -18.83 -7.10
C LEU A 508 11.13 -19.83 -7.95
N ARG A 509 11.18 -19.73 -9.28
CA ARG A 509 10.57 -20.71 -10.20
C ARG A 509 11.33 -22.04 -10.18
N GLU A 510 12.66 -22.02 -10.18
CA GLU A 510 13.50 -23.24 -10.05
C GLU A 510 13.15 -24.03 -8.79
N HIS A 511 12.84 -23.33 -7.69
CA HIS A 511 12.48 -23.93 -6.40
C HIS A 511 10.97 -24.20 -6.23
N SER A 512 10.17 -24.11 -7.29
CA SER A 512 8.71 -24.32 -7.26
C SER A 512 7.98 -23.48 -6.20
N MET A 513 8.39 -22.21 -6.02
CA MET A 513 7.78 -21.29 -5.05
C MET A 513 6.77 -20.33 -5.68
N VAL A 514 6.80 -20.15 -7.00
CA VAL A 514 5.87 -19.29 -7.75
C VAL A 514 4.75 -20.16 -8.35
N PRO A 515 3.47 -19.89 -8.04
CA PRO A 515 2.36 -20.64 -8.61
C PRO A 515 2.14 -20.32 -10.09
N THR A 516 1.69 -21.33 -10.84
CA THR A 516 1.30 -21.16 -12.25
C THR A 516 -0.13 -20.64 -12.36
N LYS A 517 -0.51 -20.14 -13.54
CA LYS A 517 -1.91 -19.73 -13.82
C LYS A 517 -2.90 -20.90 -13.62
N GLU A 518 -2.46 -22.12 -13.92
CA GLU A 518 -3.26 -23.33 -13.69
C GLU A 518 -3.46 -23.61 -12.21
N ASP A 519 -2.41 -23.47 -11.39
CA ASP A 519 -2.50 -23.66 -9.93
C ASP A 519 -3.47 -22.66 -9.28
N ILE A 520 -3.43 -21.40 -9.73
CA ILE A 520 -4.34 -20.33 -9.28
C ILE A 520 -5.78 -20.69 -9.63
N SER A 521 -6.01 -21.12 -10.89
CA SER A 521 -7.35 -21.46 -11.38
C SER A 521 -7.93 -22.66 -10.63
N LYS A 522 -7.10 -23.69 -10.39
CA LYS A 522 -7.50 -24.88 -9.61
C LYS A 522 -7.88 -24.53 -8.18
N ARG A 523 -7.07 -23.76 -7.45
CA ARG A 523 -7.37 -23.38 -6.05
C ARG A 523 -8.56 -22.44 -5.94
N THR A 524 -8.76 -21.54 -6.91
CA THR A 524 -9.95 -20.70 -6.98
C THR A 524 -11.21 -21.55 -7.12
N ALA A 525 -11.22 -22.51 -8.05
CA ALA A 525 -12.34 -23.43 -8.24
C ALA A 525 -12.61 -24.30 -7.00
N VAL A 526 -11.57 -24.75 -6.30
CA VAL A 526 -11.69 -25.48 -5.03
C VAL A 526 -12.34 -24.63 -3.94
N LEU A 527 -11.91 -23.37 -3.78
CA LEU A 527 -12.48 -22.46 -2.78
C LEU A 527 -13.95 -22.15 -3.10
N ASP A 528 -14.29 -21.92 -4.37
CA ASP A 528 -15.67 -21.64 -4.79
C ASP A 528 -16.57 -22.86 -4.58
N LEU A 529 -16.08 -24.07 -4.87
CA LEU A 529 -16.79 -25.32 -4.57
C LEU A 529 -17.04 -25.48 -3.07
N LEU A 530 -16.01 -25.28 -2.23
CA LEU A 530 -16.14 -25.34 -0.77
C LEU A 530 -17.11 -24.27 -0.25
N ARG A 531 -17.05 -23.04 -0.77
CA ARG A 531 -17.97 -21.96 -0.41
C ARG A 531 -19.41 -22.34 -0.72
N ASN A 532 -19.66 -22.87 -1.92
CA ASN A 532 -21.00 -23.29 -2.33
C ASN A 532 -21.53 -24.43 -1.45
N VAL A 533 -20.71 -25.46 -1.18
CA VAL A 533 -21.12 -26.61 -0.36
C VAL A 533 -21.37 -26.23 1.09
N ILE A 534 -20.53 -25.37 1.68
CA ILE A 534 -20.65 -25.01 3.10
C ILE A 534 -21.77 -23.98 3.33
N ILE A 535 -21.92 -22.97 2.47
CA ILE A 535 -22.92 -21.90 2.65
C ILE A 535 -24.31 -22.38 2.18
N HIS A 536 -24.42 -22.74 0.90
CA HIS A 536 -25.71 -23.03 0.27
C HIS A 536 -26.15 -24.50 0.40
N GLY A 537 -25.24 -25.38 0.86
CA GLY A 537 -25.43 -26.81 0.70
C GLY A 537 -25.38 -27.22 -0.77
N SER A 538 -25.55 -28.50 -1.07
CA SER A 538 -25.82 -28.92 -2.46
C SER A 538 -27.21 -28.41 -2.85
N ALA A 539 -27.30 -27.21 -3.40
CA ALA A 539 -28.52 -26.70 -3.99
C ALA A 539 -29.05 -27.74 -5.00
N ALA A 540 -30.24 -28.28 -4.72
CA ALA A 540 -31.09 -29.06 -5.61
C ALA A 540 -30.46 -30.30 -6.30
N ARG A 541 -30.37 -31.43 -5.59
CA ARG A 541 -30.86 -32.68 -6.20
C ARG A 541 -32.29 -32.88 -5.72
N VAL A 542 -33.25 -32.79 -6.64
CA VAL A 542 -34.61 -33.24 -6.40
C VAL A 542 -34.51 -34.74 -6.17
N ASP A 543 -34.80 -35.21 -4.96
CA ASP A 543 -34.97 -36.64 -4.72
C ASP A 543 -36.03 -37.16 -5.72
N GLU A 544 -35.93 -38.40 -6.20
CA GLU A 544 -36.91 -39.03 -7.11
C GLU A 544 -38.36 -38.99 -6.58
N ASN A 545 -38.54 -38.62 -5.31
CA ASN A 545 -39.81 -38.44 -4.61
C ASN A 545 -40.28 -36.97 -4.45
N GLY A 546 -39.65 -35.97 -5.09
CA GLY A 546 -40.19 -34.60 -5.21
C GLY A 546 -40.25 -33.75 -3.92
N HIS A 547 -39.51 -34.10 -2.86
CA HIS A 547 -39.43 -33.30 -1.64
C HIS A 547 -38.24 -32.35 -1.70
N SER A 548 -38.49 -31.03 -1.70
CA SER A 548 -37.44 -30.05 -1.47
C SER A 548 -37.03 -30.09 0.00
N ASN A 549 -35.83 -30.59 0.31
CA ASN A 549 -35.25 -30.42 1.64
C ASN A 549 -35.00 -28.92 1.86
N ASN A 550 -35.95 -28.24 2.51
CA ASN A 550 -35.77 -26.87 2.99
C ASN A 550 -34.80 -26.90 4.18
N GLU A 551 -33.49 -27.02 3.91
CA GLU A 551 -32.48 -26.70 4.91
C GLU A 551 -32.61 -25.22 5.28
N PRO A 552 -32.52 -24.85 6.56
CA PRO A 552 -32.58 -23.45 6.97
C PRO A 552 -31.42 -22.68 6.34
N ASP A 553 -31.74 -21.53 5.75
CA ASP A 553 -30.74 -20.61 5.20
C ASP A 553 -30.01 -19.92 6.36
N ILE A 554 -28.86 -20.46 6.74
CA ILE A 554 -28.04 -19.94 7.83
C ILE A 554 -26.98 -19.03 7.20
N ALA A 555 -27.05 -17.73 7.49
CA ALA A 555 -26.04 -16.77 7.07
C ALA A 555 -24.66 -17.20 7.61
N MET A 556 -23.78 -17.62 6.70
CA MET A 556 -22.41 -18.04 6.99
C MET A 556 -21.45 -17.37 6.01
N VAL A 557 -20.25 -17.10 6.47
CA VAL A 557 -19.18 -16.53 5.66
C VAL A 557 -18.01 -17.50 5.64
N LEU A 558 -17.55 -17.88 4.45
CA LEU A 558 -16.32 -18.66 4.27
C LEU A 558 -15.22 -17.77 3.67
N VAL A 559 -14.13 -17.61 4.42
CA VAL A 559 -12.95 -16.87 3.98
C VAL A 559 -11.68 -17.74 3.97
N PRO A 560 -10.82 -17.59 2.94
CA PRO A 560 -9.49 -18.16 2.99
C PRO A 560 -8.61 -17.39 3.98
N VAL A 561 -7.85 -18.11 4.79
CA VAL A 561 -6.86 -17.57 5.72
C VAL A 561 -5.48 -18.16 5.42
N GLY A 562 -4.50 -17.92 6.30
CA GLY A 562 -3.17 -18.51 6.19
C GLY A 562 -2.40 -18.07 4.93
N SER A 563 -1.55 -18.97 4.42
CA SER A 563 -0.65 -18.66 3.30
C SER A 563 -1.40 -18.32 2.00
N TYR A 564 -2.52 -19.00 1.76
CA TYR A 564 -3.38 -18.77 0.60
C TYR A 564 -4.13 -17.43 0.72
N GLY A 565 -4.75 -17.15 1.88
CA GLY A 565 -5.48 -15.88 2.10
C GLY A 565 -4.59 -14.63 2.00
N LEU A 566 -3.30 -14.75 2.32
CA LEU A 566 -2.31 -13.68 2.19
C LEU A 566 -1.67 -13.60 0.79
N GLY A 567 -1.86 -14.62 -0.05
CA GLY A 567 -1.27 -14.70 -1.40
C GLY A 567 0.20 -15.12 -1.43
N VAL A 568 0.76 -15.62 -0.33
CA VAL A 568 2.18 -16.04 -0.20
C VAL A 568 2.40 -17.54 -0.40
N TRP A 569 1.33 -18.26 -0.76
CA TRP A 569 1.33 -19.72 -0.96
C TRP A 569 2.24 -20.17 -2.11
N SER A 570 2.66 -21.44 -2.04
CA SER A 570 3.39 -22.17 -3.09
C SER A 570 2.53 -23.33 -3.64
N PRO A 571 2.82 -23.90 -4.82
CA PRO A 571 2.08 -25.05 -5.38
C PRO A 571 1.89 -26.24 -4.43
N SER A 572 2.77 -26.41 -3.45
CA SER A 572 2.68 -27.45 -2.39
C SER A 572 1.84 -27.06 -1.16
N SER A 573 1.38 -25.81 -1.06
CA SER A 573 0.64 -25.30 0.10
C SER A 573 -0.81 -25.80 0.12
N ASP A 574 -1.29 -26.02 1.33
CA ASP A 574 -2.68 -26.21 1.70
C ASP A 574 -3.50 -24.92 1.57
N VAL A 575 -4.83 -25.07 1.59
CA VAL A 575 -5.79 -23.96 1.62
C VAL A 575 -6.50 -23.94 2.98
N ASP A 576 -6.09 -23.03 3.85
CA ASP A 576 -6.75 -22.78 5.12
C ASP A 576 -8.05 -21.99 4.91
N CYS A 577 -9.17 -22.49 5.42
CA CYS A 577 -10.49 -21.85 5.34
C CYS A 577 -11.06 -21.63 6.74
N LEU A 578 -11.50 -20.40 7.01
CA LEU A 578 -12.26 -20.05 8.21
C LEU A 578 -13.72 -19.81 7.82
N SER A 579 -14.61 -20.62 8.39
CA SER A 579 -16.04 -20.40 8.35
C SER A 579 -16.50 -19.61 9.58
N ILE A 580 -17.33 -18.61 9.39
CA ILE A 580 -17.85 -17.74 10.44
C ILE A 580 -19.38 -17.79 10.37
N GLY A 581 -20.04 -18.02 11.50
CA GLY A 581 -21.49 -18.16 11.55
C GLY A 581 -22.10 -17.89 12.92
N PRO A 582 -23.43 -17.84 13.03
CA PRO A 582 -24.14 -17.60 14.28
C PRO A 582 -24.36 -18.86 15.14
N ILE A 583 -24.08 -20.05 14.60
CA ILE A 583 -24.37 -21.33 15.25
C ILE A 583 -23.22 -21.82 16.14
N SER A 584 -23.48 -22.79 17.01
CA SER A 584 -22.42 -23.38 17.84
C SER A 584 -21.47 -24.23 17.01
N SER A 585 -20.21 -24.35 17.45
CA SER A 585 -19.20 -25.16 16.74
C SER A 585 -19.63 -26.63 16.57
N LYS A 586 -20.30 -27.21 17.57
CA LYS A 586 -20.80 -28.60 17.53
C LYS A 586 -21.82 -28.79 16.39
N ILE A 587 -22.78 -27.87 16.28
CA ILE A 587 -23.81 -27.90 15.25
C ILE A 587 -23.19 -27.67 13.87
N PHE A 588 -22.28 -26.68 13.75
CA PHE A 588 -21.59 -26.40 12.50
C PHE A 588 -20.88 -27.63 11.96
N PHE A 589 -20.04 -28.29 12.77
CA PHE A 589 -19.26 -29.43 12.28
C PHE A 589 -20.15 -30.63 11.93
N ALA A 590 -21.29 -30.82 12.58
CA ALA A 590 -22.25 -31.86 12.20
C ALA A 590 -22.87 -31.57 10.81
N ILE A 591 -23.32 -30.32 10.60
CA ILE A 591 -23.91 -29.89 9.32
C ILE A 591 -22.85 -29.91 8.19
N ALA A 592 -21.66 -29.38 8.45
CA ALA A 592 -20.56 -29.34 7.49
C ALA A 592 -20.16 -30.75 7.06
N GLU A 593 -20.01 -31.69 8.00
CA GLU A 593 -19.66 -33.08 7.70
C GLU A 593 -20.74 -33.77 6.85
N GLN A 594 -22.02 -33.53 7.13
CA GLN A 594 -23.13 -34.02 6.32
C GLN A 594 -23.12 -33.43 4.89
N ARG A 595 -22.91 -32.11 4.76
CA ARG A 595 -22.84 -31.41 3.47
C ARG A 595 -21.64 -31.90 2.64
N LEU A 596 -20.48 -32.05 3.26
CA LEU A 596 -19.25 -32.53 2.62
C LEU A 596 -19.39 -33.98 2.14
N ARG A 597 -20.01 -34.87 2.94
CA ARG A 597 -20.29 -36.26 2.52
C ARG A 597 -21.22 -36.34 1.31
N ARG A 598 -22.26 -35.49 1.26
CA ARG A 598 -23.18 -35.42 0.11
C ARG A 598 -22.50 -34.89 -1.16
N ALA A 599 -21.47 -34.07 -1.00
CA ALA A 599 -20.68 -33.50 -2.09
C ALA A 599 -19.46 -34.37 -2.49
N ALA A 600 -19.38 -35.63 -2.03
CA ALA A 600 -18.29 -36.53 -2.38
C ALA A 600 -18.16 -36.75 -3.90
N ASP A 601 -19.29 -36.83 -4.62
CA ASP A 601 -19.33 -36.93 -6.09
C ASP A 601 -18.65 -35.76 -6.81
N SER A 602 -18.52 -34.60 -6.14
CA SER A 602 -17.91 -33.38 -6.70
C SER A 602 -16.40 -33.32 -6.46
N GLY A 603 -15.77 -34.41 -6.00
CA GLY A 603 -14.33 -34.49 -5.77
C GLY A 603 -13.88 -34.01 -4.39
N ILE A 604 -14.80 -33.95 -3.41
CA ILE A 604 -14.48 -33.64 -2.00
C ILE A 604 -14.31 -34.93 -1.21
N ARG A 605 -13.20 -35.03 -0.47
CA ARG A 605 -12.92 -36.13 0.44
C ARG A 605 -12.57 -35.61 1.83
N ILE A 606 -13.20 -36.19 2.85
CA ILE A 606 -12.85 -35.90 4.25
C ILE A 606 -11.66 -36.78 4.63
N LEU A 607 -10.55 -36.16 5.01
CA LEU A 607 -9.34 -36.88 5.44
C LEU A 607 -9.44 -37.27 6.91
N ARG A 608 -9.68 -36.28 7.79
CA ARG A 608 -9.88 -36.51 9.23
C ARG A 608 -10.51 -35.30 9.92
N LYS A 609 -11.07 -35.56 11.11
CA LYS A 609 -11.53 -34.54 12.05
C LYS A 609 -10.54 -34.45 13.20
N VAL A 610 -9.89 -33.31 13.35
CA VAL A 610 -8.89 -33.07 14.39
C VAL A 610 -9.54 -32.28 15.52
N LYS A 611 -9.47 -32.80 16.74
CA LYS A 611 -9.81 -32.08 17.97
C LYS A 611 -8.50 -31.69 18.66
N ALA A 612 -8.16 -30.41 18.65
CA ALA A 612 -6.95 -29.89 19.28
C ALA A 612 -7.32 -28.88 20.40
N ALA A 613 -6.35 -28.49 21.21
CA ALA A 613 -6.53 -27.46 22.24
C ALA A 613 -6.94 -26.09 21.65
N THR A 614 -6.63 -25.83 20.38
CA THR A 614 -7.03 -24.63 19.63
C THR A 614 -8.45 -24.73 19.04
N GLY A 615 -9.11 -25.88 19.19
CA GLY A 615 -10.46 -26.16 18.70
C GLY A 615 -10.52 -27.34 17.71
N THR A 616 -11.72 -27.56 17.19
CA THR A 616 -11.99 -28.58 16.16
C THR A 616 -11.69 -28.04 14.77
N MET A 617 -11.13 -28.88 13.91
CA MET A 617 -10.86 -28.64 12.49
C MET A 617 -11.19 -29.89 11.67
N ILE A 618 -11.60 -29.70 10.41
CA ILE A 618 -11.72 -30.80 9.44
C ILE A 618 -10.64 -30.63 8.37
N GLU A 619 -9.82 -31.66 8.20
CA GLU A 619 -8.88 -31.76 7.07
C GLU A 619 -9.58 -32.43 5.89
N LEU A 620 -9.49 -31.81 4.73
CA LEU A 620 -10.17 -32.18 3.50
C LEU A 620 -9.16 -32.30 2.37
N GLU A 621 -9.54 -33.07 1.35
CA GLU A 621 -8.92 -33.02 0.05
C GLU A 621 -10.00 -32.73 -0.99
N VAL A 622 -9.78 -31.70 -1.81
CA VAL A 622 -10.73 -31.29 -2.84
C VAL A 622 -10.00 -31.23 -4.17
N ASN A 623 -10.35 -32.10 -5.11
CA ASN A 623 -9.69 -32.22 -6.41
C ASN A 623 -8.16 -32.35 -6.31
N GLY A 624 -7.67 -33.11 -5.33
CA GLY A 624 -6.23 -33.32 -5.06
C GLY A 624 -5.53 -32.19 -4.30
N ILE A 625 -6.26 -31.17 -3.82
CA ILE A 625 -5.71 -30.07 -3.01
C ILE A 625 -6.13 -30.24 -1.55
N LYS A 626 -5.16 -30.26 -0.63
CA LYS A 626 -5.37 -30.32 0.81
C LYS A 626 -5.96 -29.00 1.33
N CYS A 627 -7.05 -29.07 2.08
CA CYS A 627 -7.77 -27.92 2.63
C CYS A 627 -8.11 -28.12 4.11
N ASP A 628 -7.93 -27.09 4.93
CA ASP A 628 -8.20 -27.15 6.36
C ASP A 628 -9.38 -26.24 6.71
N LEU A 629 -10.47 -26.82 7.21
CA LEU A 629 -11.70 -26.08 7.54
C LEU A 629 -11.82 -25.86 9.06
N GLN A 630 -11.77 -24.60 9.45
CA GLN A 630 -12.00 -24.12 10.82
C GLN A 630 -13.33 -23.38 10.94
N TYR A 631 -13.83 -23.25 12.17
CA TYR A 631 -15.09 -22.56 12.46
C TYR A 631 -15.02 -21.61 13.65
N CYS A 632 -15.49 -20.38 13.45
CA CYS A 632 -15.65 -19.34 14.46
C CYS A 632 -17.14 -19.00 14.67
N PRO A 633 -17.70 -19.22 15.89
CA PRO A 633 -19.04 -18.78 16.23
C PRO A 633 -19.03 -17.26 16.53
N ALA A 634 -19.51 -16.44 15.59
CA ALA A 634 -19.54 -14.99 15.72
C ALA A 634 -20.70 -14.38 14.89
N ALA A 635 -21.90 -14.31 15.50
CA ALA A 635 -23.11 -13.81 14.83
C ALA A 635 -22.97 -12.33 14.39
N ARG A 636 -22.54 -11.45 15.30
CA ARG A 636 -22.35 -10.01 15.03
C ARG A 636 -21.36 -9.73 13.89
N VAL A 637 -20.31 -10.55 13.78
CA VAL A 637 -19.32 -10.47 12.71
C VAL A 637 -19.95 -10.75 11.35
N VAL A 638 -20.86 -11.73 11.26
CA VAL A 638 -21.56 -12.04 10.01
C VAL A 638 -22.51 -10.91 9.62
N GLU A 639 -23.27 -10.37 10.58
CA GLU A 639 -24.17 -9.22 10.35
C GLU A 639 -23.40 -7.97 9.87
N GLY A 640 -22.22 -7.73 10.44
CA GLY A 640 -21.35 -6.60 10.10
C GLY A 640 -20.29 -6.88 9.04
N TRP A 641 -20.38 -7.99 8.29
CA TRP A 641 -19.28 -8.46 7.44
C TRP A 641 -18.79 -7.42 6.42
N GLN A 642 -19.68 -6.60 5.86
CA GLN A 642 -19.30 -5.57 4.87
C GLN A 642 -18.43 -4.46 5.45
N ARG A 643 -18.55 -4.18 6.76
CA ARG A 643 -17.82 -3.11 7.46
C ARG A 643 -16.68 -3.61 8.35
N ILE A 644 -16.47 -4.92 8.45
CA ILE A 644 -15.50 -5.51 9.38
C ILE A 644 -14.07 -5.01 9.15
N SER A 645 -13.66 -4.85 7.89
CA SER A 645 -12.32 -4.35 7.54
C SER A 645 -12.10 -2.88 7.90
N LEU A 646 -13.17 -2.11 8.13
CA LEU A 646 -13.14 -0.70 8.54
C LEU A 646 -13.37 -0.53 10.06
N SER A 647 -13.76 -1.60 10.75
CA SER A 647 -14.08 -1.55 12.18
C SER A 647 -12.78 -1.46 12.99
N PRO A 648 -12.67 -0.55 13.97
CA PRO A 648 -11.47 -0.41 14.78
C PRO A 648 -11.31 -1.61 15.73
N PRO A 649 -10.11 -1.88 16.28
CA PRO A 649 -9.83 -3.09 17.05
C PRO A 649 -10.67 -3.29 18.31
N ASP A 650 -11.18 -2.18 18.86
CA ASP A 650 -12.00 -2.00 20.06
C ASP A 650 -13.52 -1.99 19.76
N ASP A 651 -13.93 -2.24 18.52
CA ASP A 651 -15.34 -2.28 18.14
C ASP A 651 -16.10 -3.41 18.88
N PRO A 652 -17.31 -3.15 19.41
CA PRO A 652 -18.17 -4.15 20.07
C PRO A 652 -18.52 -5.39 19.23
N ILE A 653 -18.31 -5.36 17.91
CA ILE A 653 -18.41 -6.53 17.03
C ILE A 653 -17.41 -7.63 17.41
N PHE A 654 -16.32 -7.26 18.08
CA PHE A 654 -15.26 -8.15 18.56
C PHE A 654 -15.41 -8.53 20.04
N ASP A 655 -16.53 -8.21 20.68
CA ASP A 655 -16.87 -8.72 22.01
C ASP A 655 -17.34 -10.18 21.90
N LEU A 656 -16.37 -11.09 21.82
CA LEU A 656 -16.55 -12.52 21.62
C LEU A 656 -15.77 -13.30 22.70
N SER A 657 -16.12 -14.57 22.90
CA SER A 657 -15.35 -15.44 23.82
C SER A 657 -13.89 -15.56 23.38
N TYR A 658 -12.98 -15.79 24.32
CA TYR A 658 -11.54 -15.93 24.05
C TYR A 658 -11.25 -16.97 22.95
N GLN A 659 -11.96 -18.10 22.95
CA GLN A 659 -11.82 -19.15 21.92
C GLN A 659 -12.28 -18.67 20.54
N ALA A 660 -13.40 -17.95 20.44
CA ALA A 660 -13.87 -17.37 19.19
C ALA A 660 -12.92 -16.28 18.67
N LEU A 661 -12.42 -15.42 19.57
CA LEU A 661 -11.43 -14.40 19.23
C LEU A 661 -10.12 -14.99 18.71
N THR A 662 -9.61 -16.03 19.36
CA THR A 662 -8.37 -16.70 18.92
C THR A 662 -8.52 -17.28 17.51
N LYS A 663 -9.70 -17.80 17.14
CA LYS A 663 -9.97 -18.28 15.78
C LYS A 663 -10.14 -17.15 14.78
N LEU A 664 -10.84 -16.08 15.18
CA LEU A 664 -11.04 -14.89 14.35
C LEU A 664 -9.75 -14.10 14.12
N GLN A 665 -8.77 -14.23 15.03
CA GLN A 665 -7.46 -13.57 14.95
C GLN A 665 -6.74 -13.87 13.63
N ALA A 666 -6.80 -15.11 13.13
CA ALA A 666 -6.20 -15.49 11.86
C ALA A 666 -6.72 -14.65 10.68
N PHE A 667 -8.01 -14.27 10.71
CA PHE A 667 -8.59 -13.37 9.71
C PHE A 667 -8.25 -11.90 10.00
N ARG A 668 -8.39 -11.44 11.25
CA ARG A 668 -8.15 -10.02 11.62
C ARG A 668 -6.72 -9.57 11.33
N ASP A 669 -5.75 -10.39 11.70
CA ASP A 669 -4.33 -10.09 11.47
C ASP A 669 -4.01 -10.10 9.97
N LEU A 670 -4.55 -11.07 9.23
CA LEU A 670 -4.38 -11.18 7.78
C LEU A 670 -5.00 -9.99 7.04
N ASP A 671 -6.22 -9.61 7.38
CA ASP A 671 -6.92 -8.47 6.79
C ASP A 671 -6.16 -7.16 7.07
N TYR A 672 -5.70 -6.95 8.31
CA TYR A 672 -4.87 -5.79 8.64
C TYR A 672 -3.55 -5.77 7.87
N ILE A 673 -2.82 -6.89 7.76
CA ILE A 673 -1.56 -6.94 6.99
C ILE A 673 -1.82 -6.61 5.52
N ARG A 674 -2.85 -7.19 4.89
CA ARG A 674 -3.21 -6.87 3.50
C ARG A 674 -3.52 -5.39 3.31
N ARG A 675 -4.19 -4.78 4.28
CA ARG A 675 -4.54 -3.35 4.25
C ARG A 675 -3.39 -2.42 4.61
N SER A 676 -2.37 -2.91 5.31
CA SER A 676 -1.29 -2.07 5.83
C SER A 676 0.02 -2.16 5.06
N ILE A 677 0.27 -3.24 4.33
CA ILE A 677 1.48 -3.36 3.50
C ILE A 677 1.35 -2.45 2.26
N PRO A 678 2.34 -1.56 1.99
CA PRO A 678 2.30 -0.67 0.83
C PRO A 678 2.43 -1.37 -0.52
N ASP A 679 3.29 -2.39 -0.63
CA ASP A 679 3.41 -3.19 -1.84
C ASP A 679 3.27 -4.68 -1.50
N LEU A 680 2.05 -5.20 -1.69
CA LEU A 680 1.74 -6.59 -1.41
C LEU A 680 2.42 -7.56 -2.40
N ALA A 681 2.73 -7.12 -3.62
CA ALA A 681 3.45 -7.95 -4.59
C ALA A 681 4.91 -8.14 -4.17
N ALA A 682 5.58 -7.05 -3.78
CA ALA A 682 6.94 -7.12 -3.23
C ALA A 682 6.99 -7.99 -1.97
N PHE A 683 6.01 -7.83 -1.08
CA PHE A 683 5.87 -8.62 0.15
C PHE A 683 5.74 -10.12 -0.15
N ARG A 684 4.91 -10.50 -1.14
CA ARG A 684 4.72 -11.91 -1.53
C ARG A 684 6.01 -12.53 -2.07
N THR A 685 6.72 -11.83 -2.95
CA THR A 685 8.00 -12.32 -3.50
C THR A 685 9.04 -12.48 -2.38
N ALA A 686 9.19 -11.49 -1.50
CA ALA A 686 10.11 -11.56 -0.37
C ALA A 686 9.76 -12.70 0.60
N HIS A 687 8.47 -12.87 0.94
CA HIS A 687 8.01 -13.96 1.80
C HIS A 687 8.32 -15.34 1.19
N ARG A 688 8.08 -15.52 -0.11
CA ARG A 688 8.39 -16.78 -0.83
C ARG A 688 9.88 -17.09 -0.78
N PHE A 689 10.74 -16.10 -0.97
CA PHE A 689 12.19 -16.27 -0.85
C PHE A 689 12.62 -16.67 0.56
N ILE A 690 12.16 -15.94 1.59
CA ILE A 690 12.50 -16.25 2.99
C ILE A 690 11.96 -17.64 3.39
N THR A 691 10.79 -18.02 2.89
CA THR A 691 10.23 -19.37 3.10
C THR A 691 11.08 -20.45 2.44
N ALA A 692 11.53 -20.22 1.20
CA ALA A 692 12.42 -21.13 0.49
C ALA A 692 13.75 -21.31 1.22
N TRP A 693 14.37 -20.19 1.63
CA TRP A 693 15.59 -20.18 2.44
C TRP A 693 15.41 -20.98 3.74
N ALA A 694 14.35 -20.71 4.49
CA ALA A 694 14.12 -21.37 5.77
C ALA A 694 13.92 -22.89 5.61
N LYS A 695 13.20 -23.32 4.57
CA LYS A 695 13.03 -24.74 4.22
C LYS A 695 14.37 -25.38 3.86
N HIS A 696 15.15 -24.73 3.00
CA HIS A 696 16.43 -25.26 2.51
C HIS A 696 17.48 -25.38 3.62
N ARG A 697 17.53 -24.41 4.55
CA ARG A 697 18.48 -24.40 5.68
C ARG A 697 18.04 -25.21 6.90
N GLY A 698 16.87 -25.85 6.84
CA GLY A 698 16.35 -26.64 7.94
C GLY A 698 15.98 -25.80 9.17
N VAL A 699 15.45 -24.59 8.97
CA VAL A 699 14.95 -23.67 10.01
C VAL A 699 13.48 -23.30 9.78
N TYR A 700 12.75 -24.17 9.07
CA TYR A 700 11.31 -24.06 8.81
C TYR A 700 10.60 -25.28 9.38
N LEU A 701 9.59 -25.02 10.23
CA LEU A 701 8.53 -25.88 10.78
C LEU A 701 8.34 -25.54 12.27
N SER A 702 7.28 -24.78 12.58
CA SER A 702 6.99 -24.27 13.94
C SER A 702 6.85 -25.37 14.99
N ARG A 703 6.45 -26.58 14.59
CA ARG A 703 6.30 -27.75 15.47
C ARG A 703 7.63 -28.20 16.11
N PHE A 704 8.77 -27.89 15.50
CA PHE A 704 10.11 -28.15 16.04
C PHE A 704 10.73 -26.92 16.72
N GLY A 705 9.97 -25.85 16.94
CA GLY A 705 10.47 -24.61 17.54
C GLY A 705 11.22 -23.71 16.55
N TYR A 706 11.05 -23.92 15.25
CA TYR A 706 11.64 -23.11 14.18
C TYR A 706 10.64 -22.09 13.60
N LEU A 707 11.05 -21.37 12.54
CA LEU A 707 10.19 -20.43 11.85
C LEU A 707 9.05 -21.16 11.12
N GLY A 708 8.00 -20.41 10.80
CA GLY A 708 6.80 -20.87 10.10
C GLY A 708 6.18 -19.70 9.38
N GLY A 709 5.14 -19.94 8.58
CA GLY A 709 4.54 -18.90 7.73
C GLY A 709 4.12 -17.65 8.52
N ILE A 710 3.46 -17.82 9.67
CA ILE A 710 3.04 -16.69 10.52
C ILE A 710 4.24 -15.92 11.11
N HIS A 711 5.32 -16.60 11.51
CA HIS A 711 6.54 -15.97 12.04
C HIS A 711 7.18 -15.07 10.97
N ILE A 712 7.37 -15.62 9.77
CA ILE A 712 7.95 -14.90 8.63
C ILE A 712 7.06 -13.71 8.26
N THR A 713 5.74 -13.90 8.24
CA THR A 713 4.76 -12.85 7.95
C THR A 713 4.88 -11.68 8.93
N MET A 714 4.90 -11.93 10.24
CA MET A 714 4.99 -10.88 11.26
C MET A 714 6.35 -10.17 11.23
N MET A 715 7.44 -10.94 11.11
CA MET A 715 8.79 -10.38 11.02
C MET A 715 8.97 -9.53 9.76
N LEU A 716 8.51 -10.01 8.61
CA LEU A 716 8.61 -9.29 7.34
C LEU A 716 7.71 -8.05 7.33
N SER A 717 6.49 -8.14 7.88
CA SER A 717 5.57 -6.99 8.00
C SER A 717 6.22 -5.85 8.79
N ARG A 718 6.87 -6.18 9.91
CA ARG A 718 7.62 -5.20 10.71
C ARG A 718 8.71 -4.53 9.88
N VAL A 719 9.55 -5.30 9.18
CA VAL A 719 10.63 -4.75 8.34
C VAL A 719 10.05 -3.82 7.27
N PHE A 720 9.00 -4.25 6.57
CA PHE A 720 8.33 -3.42 5.56
C PHE A 720 7.91 -2.06 6.11
N LYS A 721 7.32 -2.05 7.31
CA LYS A 721 6.84 -0.84 7.96
C LYS A 721 7.95 0.02 8.55
N LEU A 722 9.02 -0.56 9.08
CA LEU A 722 10.18 0.20 9.56
C LEU A 722 10.87 0.98 8.43
N PHE A 723 10.81 0.46 7.21
CA PHE A 723 11.46 1.03 6.04
C PHE A 723 10.50 1.66 5.02
N CYS A 724 9.21 1.84 5.35
CA CYS A 724 8.23 2.44 4.44
C CYS A 724 8.38 3.97 4.26
N GLY A 725 9.24 4.61 5.04
CA GLY A 725 9.57 6.04 4.89
C GLY A 725 10.39 6.37 3.63
N GLU A 726 10.80 5.37 2.85
CA GLU A 726 11.47 5.54 1.56
C GLU A 726 10.46 5.44 0.40
N VAL A 727 10.65 6.25 -0.65
CA VAL A 727 9.64 6.49 -1.70
C VAL A 727 9.28 5.24 -2.51
N ARG A 728 10.20 4.28 -2.63
CA ARG A 728 9.91 2.95 -3.18
C ARG A 728 10.81 1.92 -2.53
N VAL A 729 10.23 0.78 -2.19
CA VAL A 729 10.99 -0.36 -1.69
C VAL A 729 10.66 -1.58 -2.52
N THR A 730 11.69 -2.20 -3.09
CA THR A 730 11.53 -3.37 -3.96
C THR A 730 11.52 -4.66 -3.16
N SER A 731 11.11 -5.76 -3.80
CA SER A 731 11.19 -7.10 -3.18
C SER A 731 12.62 -7.49 -2.79
N THR A 732 13.62 -7.14 -3.59
CA THR A 732 15.04 -7.43 -3.33
C THR A 732 15.57 -6.63 -2.13
N ASP A 733 15.21 -5.34 -2.04
CA ASP A 733 15.54 -4.48 -0.89
C ASP A 733 15.00 -5.02 0.41
N MET A 734 13.75 -5.49 0.40
CA MET A 734 13.11 -6.03 1.60
C MET A 734 13.74 -7.34 2.06
N ILE A 735 14.15 -8.20 1.13
CA ILE A 735 14.88 -9.43 1.46
C ILE A 735 16.22 -9.08 2.12
N TYR A 736 17.00 -8.18 1.52
CA TYR A 736 18.30 -7.77 2.06
C TYR A 736 18.15 -7.16 3.47
N ARG A 737 17.23 -6.21 3.63
CA ARG A 737 16.95 -5.54 4.91
C ARG A 737 16.45 -6.49 5.98
N PHE A 738 15.65 -7.50 5.61
CA PHE A 738 15.17 -8.51 6.55
C PHE A 738 16.34 -9.25 7.22
N PHE A 739 17.30 -9.75 6.44
CA PHE A 739 18.43 -10.50 6.99
C PHE A 739 19.39 -9.61 7.77
N GLN A 740 19.70 -8.41 7.26
CA GLN A 740 20.54 -7.45 7.99
C GLN A 740 19.91 -7.01 9.32
N TYR A 741 18.61 -6.73 9.33
CA TYR A 741 17.91 -6.31 10.55
C TYR A 741 17.87 -7.39 11.62
N TYR A 742 17.54 -8.64 11.24
CA TYR A 742 17.39 -9.73 12.20
C TYR A 742 18.70 -10.45 12.57
N ALA A 743 19.79 -10.21 11.83
CA ALA A 743 21.13 -10.69 12.20
C ALA A 743 21.63 -10.09 13.53
N ASP A 744 21.35 -8.80 13.75
CA ASP A 744 21.80 -8.03 14.92
C ASP A 744 20.65 -7.68 15.90
N PHE A 745 19.47 -8.26 15.70
CA PHE A 745 18.32 -8.03 16.57
C PHE A 745 18.54 -8.63 17.97
N ASP A 746 18.31 -7.84 19.00
CA ASP A 746 18.38 -8.26 20.40
C ASP A 746 17.14 -9.07 20.80
N TRP A 747 17.16 -10.36 20.48
CA TRP A 747 16.07 -11.30 20.78
C TRP A 747 15.82 -11.50 22.28
N GLU A 748 16.81 -11.22 23.13
CA GLU A 748 16.72 -11.41 24.59
C GLU A 748 15.83 -10.35 25.24
N HIS A 749 15.98 -9.09 24.83
CA HIS A 749 15.23 -7.97 25.43
C HIS A 749 14.11 -7.44 24.54
N LYS A 750 14.26 -7.46 23.21
CA LYS A 750 13.28 -6.83 22.29
C LYS A 750 12.24 -7.83 21.79
N THR A 751 11.02 -7.34 21.59
CA THR A 751 9.89 -8.10 21.03
C THR A 751 9.61 -7.66 19.59
N VAL A 752 9.18 -8.59 18.75
CA VAL A 752 8.73 -8.29 17.39
C VAL A 752 7.23 -8.01 17.42
N PHE A 753 6.85 -6.77 17.10
CA PHE A 753 5.45 -6.31 17.00
C PHE A 753 5.29 -5.36 15.81
N ASP A 754 4.05 -4.98 15.50
CA ASP A 754 3.74 -4.05 14.42
C ASP A 754 3.98 -2.58 14.82
N PRO A 755 4.89 -1.84 14.16
CA PRO A 755 5.27 -0.49 14.59
C PRO A 755 4.23 0.60 14.28
N PHE A 756 3.20 0.33 13.47
CA PHE A 756 2.17 1.31 13.13
C PHE A 756 0.82 1.02 13.79
N PHE A 757 0.59 -0.23 14.19
CA PHE A 757 -0.64 -0.62 14.89
C PHE A 757 -0.67 -0.11 16.34
N PHE A 758 0.46 -0.19 17.04
CA PHE A 758 0.56 0.26 18.44
C PHE A 758 1.17 1.67 18.52
N GLU A 759 0.59 2.54 19.33
CA GLU A 759 1.13 3.89 19.56
C GLU A 759 2.43 3.87 20.38
N SER A 760 2.59 2.86 21.24
CA SER A 760 3.79 2.60 22.05
C SER A 760 4.09 1.10 22.06
N THR A 761 5.25 0.69 22.60
CA THR A 761 5.56 -0.74 22.77
C THR A 761 4.41 -1.46 23.51
N PRO A 762 3.85 -2.55 22.94
CA PRO A 762 2.72 -3.24 23.56
C PRO A 762 3.11 -3.84 24.91
N ARG A 763 2.19 -3.77 25.88
CA ARG A 763 2.39 -4.36 27.21
C ARG A 763 2.32 -5.88 27.10
N TYR A 764 3.48 -6.53 27.04
CA TYR A 764 3.61 -7.98 27.01
C TYR A 764 4.61 -8.45 28.07
N ARG A 765 4.18 -9.36 28.95
CA ARG A 765 5.04 -9.95 29.98
C ARG A 765 5.77 -11.16 29.40
N ARG A 766 7.06 -10.98 29.08
CA ARG A 766 7.96 -12.05 28.64
C ARG A 766 8.22 -13.04 29.78
N TYR A 767 8.14 -14.33 29.48
CA TYR A 767 8.56 -15.40 30.39
C TYR A 767 10.05 -15.74 30.20
N ALA A 768 10.72 -16.19 31.26
CA ALA A 768 12.16 -16.47 31.24
C ALA A 768 12.57 -17.58 30.24
N ASN A 769 11.63 -18.44 29.84
CA ASN A 769 11.82 -19.52 28.87
C ASN A 769 11.48 -19.12 27.43
N GLU A 770 11.29 -17.83 27.15
CA GLU A 770 10.98 -17.31 25.81
C GLU A 770 12.20 -16.60 25.18
N PRO A 771 13.09 -17.35 24.51
CA PRO A 771 14.28 -16.79 23.87
C PRO A 771 13.96 -15.93 22.64
N MET A 772 12.76 -16.06 22.10
CA MET A 772 12.28 -15.35 20.92
C MET A 772 10.81 -14.99 21.13
N VAL A 773 10.47 -13.71 20.97
CA VAL A 773 9.10 -13.21 21.13
C VAL A 773 8.64 -12.51 19.86
N ILE A 774 7.62 -13.09 19.22
CA ILE A 774 6.96 -12.55 18.03
C ILE A 774 5.47 -12.46 18.35
N LEU A 775 4.93 -11.24 18.42
CA LEU A 775 3.56 -11.00 18.83
C LEU A 775 2.61 -10.97 17.64
N THR A 776 1.38 -11.44 17.87
CA THR A 776 0.23 -11.15 17.00
C THR A 776 -0.15 -9.67 17.04
N ILE A 777 -1.03 -9.24 16.12
CA ILE A 777 -1.38 -7.82 15.96
C ILE A 777 -2.60 -7.49 16.81
N ASN A 778 -3.72 -8.18 16.57
CA ASN A 778 -4.96 -7.94 17.30
C ASN A 778 -4.98 -8.68 18.64
N VAL A 779 -5.70 -8.11 19.61
CA VAL A 779 -5.96 -8.73 20.91
C VAL A 779 -6.78 -10.01 20.74
N PRO A 780 -6.46 -11.12 21.44
CA PRO A 780 -5.42 -11.27 22.47
C PRO A 780 -4.00 -11.31 21.91
N LEU A 781 -3.06 -10.61 22.57
CA LEU A 781 -1.64 -10.61 22.18
C LEU A 781 -0.98 -11.92 22.59
N ILE A 782 -0.56 -12.71 21.62
CA ILE A 782 0.03 -14.03 21.83
C ILE A 782 1.42 -14.07 21.19
N ASN A 783 2.39 -14.62 21.90
CA ASN A 783 3.67 -14.97 21.31
C ASN A 783 3.49 -16.22 20.41
N VAL A 784 3.60 -16.02 19.10
CA VAL A 784 3.47 -17.13 18.13
C VAL A 784 4.71 -18.03 18.13
N ALA A 785 5.87 -17.52 18.58
CA ALA A 785 7.12 -18.25 18.58
C ALA A 785 7.16 -19.30 19.70
N ARG A 786 7.28 -20.58 19.30
CA ARG A 786 7.48 -21.72 20.22
C ARG A 786 8.93 -22.19 20.25
N ALA A 787 9.87 -21.24 20.15
CA ALA A 787 11.29 -21.55 20.04
C ALA A 787 11.90 -21.97 21.39
N THR A 788 12.76 -22.98 21.36
CA THR A 788 13.65 -23.31 22.48
C THR A 788 14.90 -22.46 22.42
N ALA A 789 15.71 -22.42 23.49
CA ALA A 789 16.96 -21.69 23.48
C ALA A 789 17.90 -22.18 22.37
N GLY A 790 17.96 -23.50 22.17
CA GLY A 790 18.69 -24.11 21.05
C GLY A 790 18.16 -23.70 19.68
N SER A 791 16.85 -23.80 19.44
CA SER A 791 16.29 -23.49 18.12
C SER A 791 16.37 -21.99 17.78
N ALA A 792 16.15 -21.11 18.76
CA ALA A 792 16.32 -19.66 18.59
C ALA A 792 17.77 -19.33 18.19
N ARG A 793 18.76 -19.94 18.85
CA ARG A 793 20.17 -19.79 18.48
C ARG A 793 20.44 -20.24 17.04
N THR A 794 19.92 -21.39 16.62
CA THR A 794 20.09 -21.88 15.24
C THR A 794 19.51 -20.88 14.23
N ILE A 795 18.32 -20.33 14.50
CA ILE A 795 17.69 -19.34 13.62
C ILE A 795 18.58 -18.09 13.50
N VAL A 796 19.09 -17.57 14.61
CA VAL A 796 19.94 -16.38 14.64
C VAL A 796 21.28 -16.62 13.92
N GLU A 797 21.90 -17.78 14.11
CA GLU A 797 23.14 -18.17 13.40
C GLU A 797 22.93 -18.22 11.89
N GLU A 798 21.83 -18.81 11.41
CA GLU A 798 21.51 -18.88 9.98
C GLU A 798 21.10 -17.51 9.40
N LEU A 799 20.43 -16.65 10.17
CA LEU A 799 20.14 -15.26 9.78
C LEU A 799 21.45 -14.46 9.58
N ARG A 800 22.39 -14.55 10.53
CA ARG A 800 23.71 -13.90 10.43
C ARG A 800 24.52 -14.44 9.26
N ARG A 801 24.52 -15.75 9.06
CA ARG A 801 25.18 -16.40 7.91
C ARG A 801 24.63 -15.83 6.60
N MET A 802 23.31 -15.72 6.48
CA MET A 802 22.70 -15.17 5.27
C MET A 802 23.05 -13.70 5.06
N ALA A 803 23.02 -12.87 6.11
CA ALA A 803 23.42 -11.47 6.04
C ALA A 803 24.88 -11.30 5.58
N GLN A 804 25.79 -12.16 6.03
CA GLN A 804 27.18 -12.19 5.60
C GLN A 804 27.32 -12.59 4.13
N LEU A 805 26.63 -13.66 3.69
CA LEU A 805 26.65 -14.12 2.29
C LEU A 805 26.07 -13.08 1.32
N MET A 806 25.02 -12.37 1.73
CA MET A 806 24.45 -11.29 0.92
C MET A 806 25.36 -10.06 0.79
N SER A 807 26.34 -9.92 1.69
CA SER A 807 27.32 -8.82 1.64
C SER A 807 28.50 -9.13 0.71
N ASP A 808 28.61 -10.36 0.20
CA ASP A 808 29.63 -10.79 -0.75
C ASP A 808 29.29 -10.35 -2.18
N PRO A 809 30.20 -9.64 -2.89
CA PRO A 809 29.96 -9.16 -4.25
C PRO A 809 29.81 -10.26 -5.32
N ASP A 810 30.31 -11.49 -5.09
CA ASP A 810 30.28 -12.58 -6.08
C ASP A 810 29.00 -13.45 -5.99
N MET A 811 28.10 -13.07 -5.09
CA MET A 811 26.91 -13.82 -4.75
C MET A 811 25.73 -13.49 -5.67
N THR A 812 24.95 -14.51 -6.05
CA THR A 812 23.72 -14.37 -6.86
C THR A 812 22.54 -15.02 -6.15
N TRP A 813 21.29 -14.71 -6.55
CA TRP A 813 20.09 -15.29 -5.94
C TRP A 813 20.08 -16.83 -5.93
N SER A 814 20.45 -17.47 -7.04
CA SER A 814 20.56 -18.93 -7.10
C SER A 814 21.69 -19.47 -6.23
N LYS A 815 22.83 -18.78 -6.10
CA LYS A 815 23.89 -19.19 -5.18
C LYS A 815 23.50 -18.99 -3.71
N LEU A 816 22.72 -17.97 -3.37
CA LEU A 816 22.24 -17.75 -2.00
C LEU A 816 21.34 -18.90 -1.51
N LEU A 817 20.51 -19.45 -2.41
CA LEU A 817 19.69 -20.60 -2.10
C LEU A 817 20.48 -21.91 -2.23
N ASN A 818 21.26 -22.12 -3.31
CA ASN A 818 21.91 -23.40 -3.61
C ASN A 818 23.31 -23.57 -2.99
N SER A 819 24.11 -22.51 -2.91
CA SER A 819 25.51 -22.57 -2.52
C SER A 819 25.67 -22.27 -1.03
N THR A 820 25.88 -23.34 -0.27
CA THR A 820 26.81 -23.21 0.86
C THR A 820 28.21 -23.04 0.30
N VAL A 821 29.18 -22.64 1.11
CA VAL A 821 30.62 -22.61 0.75
C VAL A 821 31.14 -24.02 0.35
N SER A 822 30.30 -25.05 0.46
CA SER A 822 30.54 -26.46 0.13
C SER A 822 29.70 -26.90 -1.07
N THR A 823 30.20 -27.84 -1.87
CA THR A 823 29.50 -28.50 -2.98
C THR A 823 28.38 -29.46 -2.52
N LEU A 824 28.02 -29.43 -1.23
CA LEU A 824 27.09 -30.35 -0.58
C LEU A 824 25.73 -29.66 -0.35
N GLU A 825 24.66 -30.43 -0.50
CA GLU A 825 23.30 -30.02 -0.11
C GLU A 825 23.26 -29.69 1.40
N PRO A 826 22.44 -28.74 1.88
CA PRO A 826 22.38 -28.38 3.31
C PRO A 826 22.08 -29.55 4.26
N SER A 827 21.31 -30.53 3.78
CA SER A 827 21.05 -31.76 4.55
C SER A 827 22.31 -32.63 4.67
N GLU A 828 23.16 -32.65 3.65
CA GLU A 828 24.46 -33.34 3.67
C GLU A 828 25.50 -32.57 4.48
N GLU A 829 25.48 -31.23 4.41
CA GLU A 829 26.22 -30.35 5.31
C GLU A 829 25.83 -30.67 6.77
N PHE A 830 24.53 -30.78 7.07
CA PHE A 830 24.07 -31.14 8.42
C PHE A 830 24.55 -32.53 8.87
N LEU A 831 24.50 -33.54 7.99
CA LEU A 831 24.99 -34.91 8.30
C LEU A 831 26.51 -34.95 8.52
N THR A 832 27.25 -33.95 8.02
CA THR A 832 28.70 -33.86 8.16
C THR A 832 29.18 -32.86 9.22
N ALA A 833 28.31 -31.95 9.66
CA ALA A 833 28.66 -30.84 10.55
C ALA A 833 28.91 -31.25 12.01
N TYR A 834 28.31 -32.34 12.49
CA TYR A 834 28.40 -32.76 13.90
C TYR A 834 29.18 -34.07 14.06
N SER A 835 29.93 -34.17 15.16
CA SER A 835 30.69 -35.38 15.52
C SER A 835 29.81 -36.51 16.07
N SER A 836 28.66 -36.17 16.64
CA SER A 836 27.68 -37.12 17.15
C SER A 836 26.26 -36.59 17.06
N TYR A 837 25.29 -37.50 17.03
CA TYR A 837 23.87 -37.20 16.82
C TYR A 837 23.01 -38.02 17.79
N ILE A 838 21.82 -37.50 18.10
CA ILE A 838 20.72 -38.30 18.62
C ILE A 838 19.89 -38.76 17.43
N LYS A 839 19.71 -40.08 17.30
CA LYS A 839 18.89 -40.72 16.27
C LYS A 839 17.59 -41.21 16.91
N ILE A 840 16.50 -40.58 16.53
CA ILE A 840 15.14 -41.05 16.85
C ILE A 840 14.70 -41.92 15.68
N HIS A 841 14.78 -43.24 15.85
CA HIS A 841 14.47 -44.18 14.80
C HIS A 841 13.04 -44.69 14.96
N VAL A 842 12.32 -44.72 13.85
CA VAL A 842 10.91 -45.13 13.79
C VAL A 842 10.75 -46.14 12.67
N GLN A 843 10.17 -47.28 13.02
CA GLN A 843 9.70 -48.28 12.08
C GLN A 843 8.20 -48.46 12.24
N TYR A 844 7.51 -48.58 11.11
CA TYR A 844 6.07 -48.82 11.10
C TYR A 844 5.72 -49.82 10.00
N TRP A 845 5.11 -50.94 10.39
CA TRP A 845 4.70 -52.01 9.48
C TRP A 845 3.19 -52.30 9.59
N GLY A 846 2.42 -51.33 10.10
CA GLY A 846 0.97 -51.43 10.18
C GLY A 846 0.28 -51.22 8.84
N ILE A 847 -0.83 -51.93 8.64
CA ILE A 847 -1.62 -51.91 7.39
C ILE A 847 -2.22 -50.51 7.11
N SER A 848 -2.51 -49.74 8.18
CA SER A 848 -3.12 -48.41 8.05
C SER A 848 -2.06 -47.31 8.01
N LEU A 849 -1.84 -46.67 6.86
CA LEU A 849 -0.94 -45.50 6.75
C LEU A 849 -1.41 -44.31 7.60
N ALA A 850 -2.71 -44.19 7.87
CA ALA A 850 -3.29 -43.14 8.70
C ALA A 850 -2.87 -43.23 10.17
N LYS A 851 -2.82 -44.45 10.73
CA LYS A 851 -2.30 -44.68 12.09
C LYS A 851 -0.80 -44.34 12.16
N GLY A 852 -0.02 -44.71 11.13
CA GLY A 852 1.39 -44.32 11.00
C GLY A 852 1.60 -42.80 10.98
N LYS A 853 0.81 -42.07 10.17
CA LYS A 853 0.84 -40.59 10.12
C LYS A 853 0.49 -39.97 11.48
N THR A 854 -0.47 -40.54 12.19
CA THR A 854 -0.88 -40.04 13.52
C THR A 854 0.21 -40.26 14.57
N LEU A 855 0.87 -41.43 14.56
CA LEU A 855 2.03 -41.71 15.41
C LEU A 855 3.18 -40.72 15.15
N LEU A 856 3.53 -40.51 13.87
CA LEU A 856 4.57 -39.57 13.50
C LEU A 856 4.22 -38.13 13.92
N GLY A 857 2.97 -37.71 13.67
CA GLY A 857 2.47 -36.42 14.13
C GLY A 857 2.55 -36.27 15.64
N TRP A 858 2.22 -37.31 16.42
CA TRP A 858 2.37 -37.29 17.87
C TRP A 858 3.83 -37.12 18.30
N LEU A 859 4.74 -37.94 17.74
CA LEU A 859 6.17 -37.89 18.02
C LEU A 859 6.76 -36.49 17.76
N GLU A 860 6.49 -35.92 16.59
CA GLU A 860 6.93 -34.58 16.20
C GLU A 860 6.49 -33.50 17.22
N SER A 861 5.27 -33.62 17.75
CA SER A 861 4.73 -32.66 18.73
C SER A 861 5.48 -32.66 20.08
N ARG A 862 6.21 -33.74 20.38
CA ARG A 862 6.96 -33.90 21.63
C ARG A 862 8.45 -33.58 21.50
N CYS A 863 8.98 -33.47 20.28
CA CYS A 863 10.40 -33.18 20.05
C CYS A 863 10.86 -31.85 20.68
N VAL A 864 10.02 -30.81 20.70
CA VAL A 864 10.34 -29.53 21.38
C VAL A 864 10.53 -29.71 22.89
N ARG A 865 9.75 -30.61 23.52
CA ARG A 865 9.92 -30.94 24.94
C ARG A 865 11.24 -31.64 25.20
N LEU A 866 11.65 -32.54 24.29
CA LEU A 866 12.96 -33.19 24.35
C LEU A 866 14.09 -32.15 24.23
N LEU A 867 14.01 -31.23 23.27
CA LEU A 867 15.00 -30.16 23.11
C LEU A 867 15.10 -29.28 24.36
N ASN A 868 13.96 -28.87 24.94
CA ASN A 868 13.94 -28.12 26.19
C ASN A 868 14.54 -28.90 27.38
N ASP A 869 14.28 -30.21 27.47
CA ASP A 869 14.86 -31.05 28.52
C ASP A 869 16.38 -31.19 28.35
N ILE A 870 16.88 -31.27 27.10
CA ILE A 870 18.32 -31.25 26.79
C ILE A 870 18.91 -29.89 27.18
N ASP A 871 18.33 -28.78 26.74
CA ASP A 871 18.81 -27.42 27.04
C ASP A 871 18.87 -27.15 28.56
N ARG A 872 17.87 -27.63 29.32
CA ARG A 872 17.79 -27.44 30.78
C ARG A 872 18.75 -28.35 31.56
N LYS A 873 18.86 -29.62 31.18
CA LYS A 873 19.65 -30.62 31.95
C LYS A 873 21.10 -30.69 31.51
N LEU A 874 21.40 -30.30 30.28
CA LEU A 874 22.73 -30.38 29.66
C LEU A 874 23.15 -29.02 29.09
N PRO A 875 23.36 -27.99 29.94
CA PRO A 875 23.61 -26.62 29.48
C PRO A 875 24.91 -26.46 28.67
N SER A 876 25.85 -27.42 28.81
CA SER A 876 27.12 -27.48 28.08
C SER A 876 27.00 -28.05 26.67
N ILE A 877 25.83 -28.57 26.29
CA ILE A 877 25.58 -29.21 24.99
C ILE A 877 24.56 -28.38 24.23
N TYR A 878 24.86 -28.13 22.96
CA TYR A 878 23.96 -27.53 22.01
C TYR A 878 23.38 -28.60 21.09
N ALA A 879 22.04 -28.66 21.02
CA ALA A 879 21.30 -29.63 20.23
C ALA A 879 20.57 -28.93 19.07
N ARG A 880 20.93 -29.25 17.83
CA ARG A 880 20.25 -28.77 16.61
C ARG A 880 19.46 -29.91 15.99
N MET A 881 18.14 -29.79 15.94
CA MET A 881 17.27 -30.76 15.25
C MET A 881 17.12 -30.41 13.77
N TRP A 882 17.19 -31.40 12.87
CA TRP A 882 16.80 -31.18 11.48
C TRP A 882 15.28 -31.39 11.32
N PRO A 883 14.52 -30.43 10.75
CA PRO A 883 13.06 -30.46 10.72
C PRO A 883 12.48 -31.33 9.59
N ALA A 884 13.18 -32.38 9.20
CA ALA A 884 12.74 -33.35 8.21
C ALA A 884 13.26 -34.75 8.53
N ARG A 885 12.59 -35.75 7.98
CA ARG A 885 12.90 -37.17 8.18
C ARG A 885 14.00 -37.62 7.24
N PHE A 886 14.83 -38.55 7.73
CA PHE A 886 15.83 -39.24 6.95
C PHE A 886 15.47 -40.71 6.78
N SER A 887 15.65 -41.25 5.57
CA SER A 887 15.54 -42.68 5.28
C SER A 887 16.88 -43.24 4.79
N SER A 888 17.05 -44.56 4.86
CA SER A 888 18.20 -45.22 4.23
C SER A 888 18.18 -44.98 2.71
N LYS A 889 19.35 -44.81 2.07
CA LYS A 889 19.44 -44.65 0.61
C LYS A 889 18.89 -45.86 -0.15
N ASP A 890 19.02 -47.05 0.44
CA ASP A 890 18.62 -48.35 -0.13
C ASP A 890 17.12 -48.68 0.01
N ALA A 891 16.36 -47.85 0.74
CA ALA A 891 14.93 -48.08 0.93
C ALA A 891 14.15 -47.71 -0.35
N MET A 892 13.47 -48.68 -0.95
CA MET A 892 12.61 -48.49 -2.13
C MET A 892 11.29 -47.80 -1.72
N SER A 893 10.69 -47.03 -2.63
CA SER A 893 9.43 -46.29 -2.38
C SER A 893 8.21 -47.18 -2.14
N ASP A 894 8.28 -48.45 -2.56
CA ASP A 894 7.19 -49.43 -2.53
C ASP A 894 7.21 -50.39 -1.32
N ASP A 895 8.16 -50.25 -0.38
CA ASP A 895 8.17 -51.10 0.80
C ASP A 895 6.94 -50.80 1.69
N SER A 896 6.17 -51.86 1.99
CA SER A 896 5.04 -51.84 2.93
C SER A 896 5.46 -51.50 4.37
N GLU A 897 6.76 -51.57 4.66
CA GLU A 897 7.35 -51.26 5.95
C GLU A 897 8.10 -49.93 5.87
N TYR A 898 7.67 -48.97 6.68
CA TYR A 898 8.38 -47.71 6.81
C TYR A 898 9.57 -47.84 7.74
N GLN A 899 10.70 -47.30 7.31
CA GLN A 899 11.89 -47.10 8.15
C GLN A 899 12.43 -45.68 7.96
N GLY A 900 12.32 -44.86 9.00
CA GLY A 900 12.80 -43.47 9.00
C GLY A 900 13.43 -43.07 10.31
N CYS A 901 14.12 -41.93 10.33
CA CYS A 901 14.65 -41.35 11.55
C CYS A 901 14.64 -39.82 11.54
N TYR A 902 14.56 -39.25 12.74
CA TYR A 902 14.90 -37.85 12.99
C TYR A 902 16.29 -37.75 13.62
N LEU A 903 17.00 -36.69 13.27
CA LEU A 903 18.37 -36.45 13.72
C LEU A 903 18.47 -35.13 14.48
N ILE A 904 19.20 -35.18 15.59
CA ILE A 904 19.59 -34.01 16.38
C ILE A 904 21.12 -33.99 16.47
N GLY A 905 21.76 -33.01 15.83
CA GLY A 905 23.19 -32.81 15.88
C GLY A 905 23.63 -32.22 17.22
N LEU A 906 24.72 -32.76 17.78
CA LEU A 906 25.24 -32.35 19.09
C LEU A 906 26.59 -31.63 18.95
N THR A 907 26.70 -30.43 19.51
CA THR A 907 27.95 -29.67 19.62
C THR A 907 28.19 -29.23 21.06
N LYS A 908 29.45 -29.10 21.46
CA LYS A 908 29.79 -28.54 22.76
C LYS A 908 29.59 -27.02 22.74
N ARG A 909 28.98 -26.45 23.78
CA ARG A 909 28.85 -25.00 23.91
C ARG A 909 30.25 -24.42 24.20
N GLU A 910 30.74 -23.56 23.31
CA GLU A 910 31.93 -22.74 23.57
C GLU A 910 31.51 -21.57 24.44
N THR A 911 31.76 -21.69 25.75
CA THR A 911 31.66 -20.57 26.69
C THR A 911 33.05 -20.04 26.94
N GLU A 912 33.28 -18.76 26.62
CA GLU A 912 34.52 -18.04 26.91
C GLU A 912 34.89 -18.24 28.40
N GLY A 913 36.04 -18.88 28.65
CA GLY A 913 36.55 -19.09 30.01
C GLY A 913 36.32 -20.46 30.65
N THR A 914 35.79 -21.46 29.95
CA THR A 914 35.57 -22.79 30.56
C THR A 914 36.76 -23.73 30.37
N GLU A 915 37.38 -24.18 31.48
CA GLU A 915 38.36 -25.27 31.48
C GLU A 915 37.79 -26.52 30.77
N ALA A 916 38.65 -27.29 30.10
CA ALA A 916 38.23 -28.48 29.39
C ALA A 916 37.58 -29.49 30.35
N MET A 917 36.25 -29.68 30.25
CA MET A 917 35.48 -30.68 31.02
C MET A 917 36.29 -31.94 31.31
N THR A 918 36.39 -32.26 32.60
CA THR A 918 37.08 -33.44 33.10
C THR A 918 36.46 -34.73 32.55
N LYS A 919 37.20 -35.82 32.59
CA LYS A 919 36.74 -37.11 32.06
C LYS A 919 35.52 -37.63 32.86
N GLU A 920 35.45 -37.36 34.16
CA GLU A 920 34.27 -37.67 34.98
C GLU A 920 33.04 -36.85 34.58
N GLU A 921 33.17 -35.53 34.39
CA GLU A 921 32.04 -34.68 34.00
C GLU A 921 31.46 -35.08 32.64
N ARG A 922 32.30 -35.45 31.66
CA ARG A 922 31.82 -35.94 30.36
C ARG A 922 31.03 -37.23 30.50
N LYS A 923 31.48 -38.13 31.38
CA LYS A 923 30.78 -39.38 31.66
C LYS A 923 29.44 -39.12 32.36
N GLN A 924 29.39 -38.16 33.28
CA GLN A 924 28.16 -37.75 33.96
C GLN A 924 27.16 -37.08 33.00
N SER A 925 27.62 -36.19 32.11
CA SER A 925 26.75 -35.58 31.09
C SER A 925 26.21 -36.61 30.10
N LEU A 926 27.01 -37.61 29.71
CA LEU A 926 26.55 -38.70 28.85
C LEU A 926 25.52 -39.59 29.56
N ASP A 927 25.73 -39.94 30.83
CA ASP A 927 24.76 -40.71 31.62
C ASP A 927 23.44 -39.94 31.79
N LEU A 928 23.51 -38.64 32.08
CA LEU A 928 22.34 -37.79 32.17
C LEU A 928 21.60 -37.68 30.83
N MET A 929 22.34 -37.59 29.72
CA MET A 929 21.75 -37.61 28.37
C MET A 929 21.00 -38.91 28.12
N MET A 930 21.62 -40.06 28.37
CA MET A 930 20.97 -41.36 28.19
C MET A 930 19.70 -41.48 29.02
N ARG A 931 19.68 -40.98 30.27
CA ARG A 931 18.46 -40.93 31.10
C ARG A 931 17.37 -40.04 30.51
N VAL A 932 17.72 -38.92 29.90
CA VAL A 932 16.75 -38.02 29.23
C VAL A 932 16.15 -38.69 28.01
N LEU A 933 16.98 -39.34 27.19
CA LEU A 933 16.55 -40.06 26.00
C LEU A 933 15.64 -41.25 26.35
N GLU A 934 16.01 -42.03 27.37
CA GLU A 934 15.21 -43.17 27.83
C GLU A 934 13.86 -42.69 28.38
N LYS A 935 13.84 -41.62 29.19
CA LYS A 935 12.58 -41.03 29.67
C LYS A 935 11.67 -40.58 28.52
N PHE A 936 12.24 -39.98 27.47
CA PHE A 936 11.47 -39.56 26.31
C PHE A 936 10.92 -40.78 25.54
N LYS A 937 11.74 -41.81 25.37
CA LYS A 937 11.32 -43.08 24.74
C LYS A 937 10.17 -43.73 25.49
N THR A 938 10.27 -43.89 26.82
CA THR A 938 9.21 -44.51 27.62
C THR A 938 7.91 -43.72 27.53
N GLN A 939 7.98 -42.38 27.59
CA GLN A 939 6.80 -41.51 27.46
C GLN A 939 6.05 -41.68 26.12
N ILE A 940 6.76 -41.93 25.02
CA ILE A 940 6.11 -42.16 23.73
C ILE A 940 5.52 -43.57 23.67
N GLN A 941 6.19 -44.56 24.24
CA GLN A 941 5.75 -45.97 24.24
C GLN A 941 4.57 -46.25 25.19
N GLU A 942 4.45 -45.49 26.29
CA GLU A 942 3.36 -45.63 27.27
C GLU A 942 2.00 -45.13 26.74
N GLU A 943 1.99 -44.30 25.70
CA GLU A 943 0.78 -43.69 25.13
C GLU A 943 0.10 -44.63 24.11
N THR A 944 -0.74 -45.54 24.62
CA THR A 944 -1.43 -46.58 23.84
C THR A 944 -2.40 -46.05 22.79
N LYS A 945 -2.81 -44.77 22.89
CA LYS A 945 -3.68 -44.12 21.89
C LYS A 945 -2.97 -43.93 20.54
N TYR A 946 -1.66 -43.72 20.56
CA TYR A 946 -0.88 -43.36 19.36
C TYR A 946 0.20 -44.38 19.03
N PHE A 947 0.74 -45.08 20.04
CA PHE A 947 1.78 -46.08 19.86
C PHE A 947 1.24 -47.48 20.13
N ASP A 948 1.43 -48.37 19.16
CA ASP A 948 1.11 -49.78 19.26
C ASP A 948 2.37 -50.62 18.98
N PRO A 949 2.90 -51.35 19.99
CA PRO A 949 4.13 -52.12 19.84
C PRO A 949 4.00 -53.28 18.85
N THR A 950 2.79 -53.67 18.43
CA THR A 950 2.58 -54.72 17.44
C THR A 950 2.71 -54.24 16.00
N THR A 951 2.60 -52.92 15.77
CA THR A 951 2.59 -52.30 14.44
C THR A 951 3.66 -51.22 14.26
N ALA A 952 4.32 -50.79 15.34
CA ALA A 952 5.36 -49.77 15.34
C ALA A 952 6.51 -50.12 16.29
N TRP A 953 7.73 -49.72 15.91
CA TRP A 953 8.90 -49.73 16.77
C TRP A 953 9.53 -48.33 16.82
N LEU A 954 9.94 -47.91 18.02
CA LEU A 954 10.58 -46.63 18.24
C LEU A 954 11.75 -46.79 19.20
N ASP A 955 12.88 -46.21 18.80
CA ASP A 955 14.09 -46.17 19.62
C ASP A 955 14.79 -44.82 19.52
N VAL A 956 15.49 -44.44 20.58
CA VAL A 956 16.15 -43.14 20.69
C VAL A 956 17.57 -43.37 21.19
N THR A 957 18.55 -43.20 20.31
CA THR A 957 19.94 -43.58 20.58
C THR A 957 20.90 -42.44 20.29
N HIS A 958 22.02 -42.43 21.01
CA HIS A 958 23.17 -41.59 20.70
C HIS A 958 24.10 -42.34 19.74
N VAL A 959 24.44 -41.73 18.60
CA VAL A 959 25.24 -42.34 17.53
C VAL A 959 26.38 -41.42 17.12
N LYS A 960 27.53 -41.99 16.76
CA LYS A 960 28.63 -41.21 16.15
C LYS A 960 28.32 -40.92 14.69
N GLN A 961 28.94 -39.88 14.15
CA GLN A 961 28.81 -39.53 12.72
C GLN A 961 29.13 -40.70 11.79
N SER A 962 30.16 -41.50 12.10
CA SER A 962 30.56 -42.68 11.31
C SER A 962 29.51 -43.81 11.30
N GLU A 963 28.58 -43.81 12.25
CA GLU A 963 27.58 -44.86 12.46
C GLU A 963 26.22 -44.51 11.83
N LEU A 964 26.04 -43.28 11.30
CA LEU A 964 24.78 -42.84 10.68
C LEU A 964 24.44 -43.61 9.39
N GLY A 965 25.46 -44.11 8.67
CA GLY A 965 25.29 -44.72 7.36
C GLY A 965 24.92 -43.69 6.27
N ALA A 966 24.58 -44.17 5.07
CA ALA A 966 24.18 -43.30 3.97
C ALA A 966 22.68 -42.97 4.06
N LEU A 967 22.37 -41.77 4.56
CA LEU A 967 21.00 -41.27 4.72
C LEU A 967 20.65 -40.27 3.60
N LYS A 968 19.37 -40.20 3.25
CA LYS A 968 18.78 -39.17 2.37
C LYS A 968 17.50 -38.62 3.00
N LEU A 969 17.08 -37.43 2.60
CA LEU A 969 15.78 -36.89 2.99
C LEU A 969 14.66 -37.79 2.47
N ASP A 970 13.71 -38.09 3.34
CA ASP A 970 12.57 -38.94 3.04
C ASP A 970 11.47 -38.12 2.35
N GLY A 971 11.31 -38.36 1.04
CA GLY A 971 10.29 -37.73 0.21
C GLY A 971 8.96 -38.50 0.14
N ARG A 972 8.76 -39.58 0.92
CA ARG A 972 7.50 -40.34 0.88
C ARG A 972 6.33 -39.51 1.42
N ASP A 973 5.34 -39.29 0.57
CA ASP A 973 4.04 -38.76 0.98
C ASP A 973 3.24 -39.92 1.58
N TRP A 974 2.90 -39.81 2.86
CA TRP A 974 2.10 -40.82 3.54
C TRP A 974 0.66 -40.64 3.08
N GLY A 975 0.27 -41.44 2.09
CA GLY A 975 -0.98 -41.38 1.36
C GLY A 975 -2.26 -41.27 2.21
N GLU A 976 -3.35 -40.98 1.52
CA GLU A 976 -4.65 -40.59 2.02
C GLU A 976 -5.22 -41.55 3.08
N CYS A 977 -5.74 -40.97 4.17
CA CYS A 977 -6.56 -41.69 5.13
C CYS A 977 -7.85 -42.12 4.41
N ILE A 978 -8.01 -43.41 4.13
CA ILE A 978 -9.33 -43.96 3.80
C ILE A 978 -10.07 -44.03 5.13
N PRO A 979 -11.25 -43.37 5.28
CA PRO A 979 -12.06 -43.57 6.45
C PRO A 979 -12.56 -45.02 6.40
N THR A 980 -11.93 -45.92 7.17
CA THR A 980 -12.59 -47.18 7.53
C THR A 980 -13.80 -46.82 8.41
N GLU A 981 -14.93 -47.48 8.15
CA GLU A 981 -16.28 -47.23 8.67
C GLU A 981 -16.45 -47.32 10.21
N GLU A 982 -15.37 -47.25 10.98
CA GLU A 982 -15.38 -47.19 12.44
C GLU A 982 -15.19 -45.75 12.92
N LEU A 983 -16.14 -44.86 12.57
CA LEU A 983 -16.43 -43.71 13.42
C LEU A 983 -17.33 -44.23 14.56
N SER A 984 -16.74 -44.98 15.50
CA SER A 984 -17.46 -45.32 16.72
C SER A 984 -17.62 -44.05 17.54
N ASP A 985 -18.85 -43.54 17.57
CA ASP A 985 -19.36 -42.67 18.61
C ASP A 985 -19.28 -43.43 19.94
N SER A 986 -18.12 -43.40 20.57
CA SER A 986 -17.93 -43.88 21.94
C SER A 986 -16.92 -42.99 22.66
N GLU A 987 -17.50 -42.18 23.54
CA GLU A 987 -16.97 -41.75 24.83
C GLU A 987 -16.16 -40.44 24.88
N ASP A 988 -16.82 -39.51 25.56
CA ASP A 988 -16.35 -38.55 26.55
C ASP A 988 -15.51 -37.33 26.13
N GLU A 989 -16.06 -36.19 26.53
CA GLU A 989 -15.45 -34.87 26.57
C GLU A 989 -14.30 -34.87 27.59
N GLU A 990 -13.15 -35.45 27.22
CA GLU A 990 -11.89 -35.01 27.81
C GLU A 990 -11.46 -33.73 27.07
N GLU A 991 -11.90 -32.60 27.64
CA GLU A 991 -11.31 -31.30 27.34
C GLU A 991 -9.78 -31.43 27.46
N ALA A 992 -9.10 -31.31 26.32
CA ALA A 992 -7.66 -31.31 26.28
C ALA A 992 -7.14 -30.11 27.08
N ASN A 993 -6.60 -30.40 28.26
CA ASN A 993 -5.95 -29.45 29.16
C ASN A 993 -5.13 -28.40 28.38
N ILE A 994 -5.49 -27.13 28.57
CA ILE A 994 -4.66 -26.00 28.17
C ILE A 994 -3.38 -26.08 29.00
N PHE A 995 -2.28 -26.49 28.37
CA PHE A 995 -0.95 -26.35 28.96
C PHE A 995 -0.59 -24.86 28.96
N LEU A 996 -0.88 -24.18 30.07
CA LEU A 996 -0.15 -22.97 30.43
C LEU A 996 1.33 -23.35 30.68
N PRO A 997 2.31 -22.51 30.31
CA PRO A 997 3.70 -22.72 30.72
C PRO A 997 3.78 -22.53 32.24
N GLY A 998 3.62 -23.63 32.97
CA GLY A 998 3.54 -23.60 34.43
C GLY A 998 2.79 -24.80 35.01
N GLY A 999 3.11 -26.03 34.57
CA GLY A 999 2.89 -27.28 35.31
C GLY A 999 1.49 -27.67 35.84
N GLY A 1000 0.43 -26.88 35.67
CA GLY A 1000 -0.87 -27.13 36.31
C GLY A 1000 -1.93 -27.69 35.36
N ILE A 1001 -2.51 -28.82 35.74
CA ILE A 1001 -3.69 -29.45 35.13
C ILE A 1001 -4.95 -28.92 35.86
N VAL A 1002 -5.96 -28.43 35.13
CA VAL A 1002 -7.27 -28.04 35.71
C VAL A 1002 -8.33 -28.97 35.14
N PHE A 1003 -8.99 -29.74 36.01
CA PHE A 1003 -10.11 -30.64 35.66
C PHE A 1003 -11.44 -29.89 35.73
N PHE A 1004 -12.29 -30.04 34.71
CA PHE A 1004 -13.71 -29.68 34.76
C PHE A 1004 -14.56 -30.95 34.56
N GLY A 1005 -15.54 -31.18 35.44
CA GLY A 1005 -16.49 -32.30 35.36
C GLY A 1005 -17.91 -31.81 35.05
N PRO A 1006 -18.79 -32.66 34.48
CA PRO A 1006 -20.06 -32.22 33.92
C PRO A 1006 -21.20 -32.20 34.95
N LEU A 1007 -22.10 -31.22 34.87
CA LEU A 1007 -23.42 -31.24 35.51
C LEU A 1007 -24.51 -30.83 34.52
N ASP A 1008 -25.59 -31.60 34.55
CA ASP A 1008 -26.66 -31.72 33.56
C ASP A 1008 -27.80 -30.68 33.75
N ARG A 1009 -28.43 -30.30 32.62
CA ARG A 1009 -29.77 -29.70 32.38
C ARG A 1009 -30.20 -28.34 32.99
N GLY A 1010 -30.45 -27.38 32.07
CA GLY A 1010 -31.54 -26.38 32.16
C GLY A 1010 -31.12 -24.91 31.98
N PHE A 1011 -31.41 -24.29 30.83
CA PHE A 1011 -31.35 -22.82 30.64
C PHE A 1011 -32.51 -22.10 31.39
N PRO A 1012 -32.48 -20.76 31.66
CA PRO A 1012 -31.58 -19.71 31.11
C PRO A 1012 -31.00 -18.66 32.09
N GLY A 1013 -29.88 -18.02 31.69
CA GLY A 1013 -29.28 -16.82 32.30
C GLY A 1013 -27.78 -16.69 31.93
N PRO A 1014 -27.19 -15.47 31.86
CA PRO A 1014 -25.74 -15.34 31.65
C PRO A 1014 -25.02 -16.08 32.78
N ILE A 1015 -24.11 -16.97 32.39
CA ILE A 1015 -23.40 -17.85 33.32
C ILE A 1015 -22.37 -17.00 34.05
N PHE A 1016 -22.48 -16.91 35.37
CA PHE A 1016 -21.50 -16.23 36.23
C PHE A 1016 -20.09 -16.79 35.98
N GLY A 1017 -19.19 -15.95 35.50
CA GLY A 1017 -17.80 -16.33 35.19
C GLY A 1017 -17.06 -16.87 36.42
N GLN A 1018 -16.29 -17.96 36.24
CA GLN A 1018 -15.52 -18.53 37.34
C GLN A 1018 -14.24 -17.72 37.60
N ALA A 1019 -13.68 -17.80 38.81
CA ALA A 1019 -12.45 -17.06 39.19
C ALA A 1019 -11.26 -17.18 38.19
N PRO A 1020 -11.03 -18.33 37.51
CA PRO A 1020 -9.99 -18.44 36.48
C PRO A 1020 -10.27 -17.55 35.25
N ASP A 1021 -11.53 -17.47 34.82
CA ASP A 1021 -11.94 -16.66 33.68
C ASP A 1021 -11.84 -15.16 34.01
N THR A 1022 -12.24 -14.78 35.22
CA THR A 1022 -12.14 -13.40 35.71
C THR A 1022 -10.69 -12.95 35.92
N SER A 1023 -9.85 -13.78 36.53
CA SER A 1023 -8.40 -13.46 36.66
C SER A 1023 -7.71 -13.38 35.29
N GLY A 1024 -8.09 -14.25 34.34
CA GLY A 1024 -7.66 -14.16 32.96
C GLY A 1024 -8.09 -12.86 32.30
N GLY A 1025 -9.39 -12.52 32.36
CA GLY A 1025 -9.96 -11.32 31.72
C GLY A 1025 -9.49 -9.99 32.30
N LEU A 1026 -9.30 -9.93 33.63
CA LEU A 1026 -8.69 -8.77 34.30
C LEU A 1026 -7.30 -8.46 33.74
N GLY A 1027 -6.61 -9.47 33.23
CA GLY A 1027 -5.29 -9.32 32.68
C GLY A 1027 -5.19 -8.68 31.30
N TRP A 1028 -6.28 -8.71 30.55
CA TRP A 1028 -6.33 -8.22 29.17
C TRP A 1028 -7.08 -6.90 29.03
N ASN A 1029 -7.75 -6.44 30.09
CA ASN A 1029 -8.60 -5.26 30.04
C ASN A 1029 -7.79 -3.98 30.37
N PRO A 1030 -7.63 -3.01 29.45
CA PRO A 1030 -6.84 -1.79 29.67
C PRO A 1030 -7.33 -0.92 30.82
N ILE A 1031 -8.57 -1.12 31.27
CA ILE A 1031 -9.26 -0.33 32.30
C ILE A 1031 -8.76 -0.68 33.72
N PHE A 1032 -8.13 -1.84 33.92
CA PHE A 1032 -7.71 -2.30 35.25
C PHE A 1032 -6.17 -2.36 35.38
N ASP A 1033 -5.62 -1.64 36.37
CA ASP A 1033 -4.21 -1.77 36.75
C ASP A 1033 -4.03 -2.94 37.72
N TRP A 1034 -3.15 -3.89 37.36
CA TRP A 1034 -2.85 -5.09 38.15
C TRP A 1034 -2.31 -4.76 39.55
N VAL A 1035 -1.57 -3.66 39.68
CA VAL A 1035 -0.98 -3.22 40.96
C VAL A 1035 -2.07 -2.75 41.93
N ASP A 1036 -3.18 -2.26 41.37
CA ASP A 1036 -4.35 -1.73 42.05
C ASP A 1036 -5.37 -2.83 42.41
N LEU A 1037 -5.07 -4.10 42.17
CA LEU A 1037 -5.98 -5.22 42.47
C LEU A 1037 -5.49 -6.09 43.63
N VAL A 1038 -6.45 -6.58 44.42
CA VAL A 1038 -6.26 -7.54 45.52
C VAL A 1038 -7.14 -8.75 45.28
N VAL A 1039 -6.58 -9.92 45.58
CA VAL A 1039 -7.29 -11.19 45.58
C VAL A 1039 -7.59 -11.58 47.02
N GLY A 1040 -8.87 -11.69 47.36
CA GLY A 1040 -9.31 -12.34 48.59
C GLY A 1040 -9.38 -13.85 48.35
N TYR A 1041 -8.74 -14.65 49.20
CA TYR A 1041 -8.76 -16.11 49.13
C TYR A 1041 -8.96 -16.75 50.51
N ASP A 1042 -9.45 -17.99 50.51
CA ASP A 1042 -9.66 -18.79 51.71
C ASP A 1042 -8.41 -19.64 52.04
N ASP A 1043 -7.71 -19.28 53.11
CA ASP A 1043 -6.52 -19.98 53.62
C ASP A 1043 -6.89 -21.20 54.47
N ARG A 1044 -6.07 -22.25 54.39
CA ARG A 1044 -6.32 -23.55 55.02
C ARG A 1044 -6.30 -23.49 56.56
N PHE A 1045 -5.70 -22.47 57.15
CA PHE A 1045 -5.52 -22.34 58.60
C PHE A 1045 -5.94 -20.98 59.17
N LEU A 1046 -5.89 -19.92 58.36
CA LEU A 1046 -6.07 -18.54 58.82
C LEU A 1046 -7.39 -17.90 58.36
N GLY A 1047 -8.21 -18.61 57.57
CA GLY A 1047 -9.47 -18.08 57.04
C GLY A 1047 -9.25 -17.14 55.86
N SER A 1048 -10.10 -16.11 55.71
CA SER A 1048 -10.02 -15.19 54.58
C SER A 1048 -8.81 -14.25 54.68
N LEU A 1049 -7.91 -14.36 53.72
CA LEU A 1049 -6.73 -13.51 53.58
C LEU A 1049 -6.74 -12.78 52.24
N GLU A 1050 -6.04 -11.65 52.18
CA GLU A 1050 -5.91 -10.83 50.99
C GLU A 1050 -4.43 -10.76 50.57
N ILE A 1051 -4.16 -10.98 49.28
CA ILE A 1051 -2.85 -10.69 48.70
C ILE A 1051 -2.97 -9.81 47.47
N PRO A 1052 -2.01 -8.89 47.23
CA PRO A 1052 -1.92 -8.16 45.98
C PRO A 1052 -1.92 -9.13 44.80
N LEU A 1053 -2.67 -8.82 43.74
CA LEU A 1053 -2.75 -9.67 42.55
C LEU A 1053 -1.38 -9.87 41.88
N ASP A 1054 -0.47 -8.89 41.99
CA ASP A 1054 0.91 -8.98 41.51
C ASP A 1054 1.75 -10.07 42.21
N ASN A 1055 1.40 -10.37 43.46
CA ASN A 1055 2.05 -11.44 44.24
C ASN A 1055 1.35 -12.80 44.08
N TRP A 1056 0.29 -12.89 43.28
CA TRP A 1056 -0.46 -14.13 43.08
C TRP A 1056 0.35 -15.11 42.21
N LYS A 1057 0.80 -16.23 42.80
CA LYS A 1057 1.55 -17.28 42.11
C LYS A 1057 0.61 -18.32 41.51
N THR A 1058 0.75 -18.57 40.21
CA THR A 1058 -0.06 -19.55 39.45
C THR A 1058 0.64 -20.89 39.25
N GLU A 1059 1.94 -21.00 39.55
CA GLU A 1059 2.72 -22.23 39.38
C GLU A 1059 2.53 -23.20 40.55
N GLN A 1060 2.14 -24.45 40.24
CA GLN A 1060 1.90 -25.50 41.25
C GLN A 1060 3.17 -25.97 41.99
N THR A 1061 4.35 -25.60 41.51
CA THR A 1061 5.65 -26.01 42.07
C THR A 1061 6.21 -25.04 43.11
N ASP A 1062 5.51 -23.92 43.35
CA ASP A 1062 5.90 -22.91 44.35
C ASP A 1062 5.39 -23.31 45.75
N GLU A 1063 6.20 -23.09 46.80
CA GLU A 1063 5.85 -23.47 48.18
C GLU A 1063 4.66 -22.66 48.71
N GLU A 1064 4.41 -21.49 48.13
CA GLU A 1064 3.31 -20.57 48.47
C GLU A 1064 2.09 -20.67 47.52
N PHE A 1065 1.99 -21.73 46.72
CA PHE A 1065 0.90 -21.90 45.75
C PHE A 1065 -0.49 -22.02 46.40
N ILE A 1066 -1.41 -21.13 46.00
CA ILE A 1066 -2.82 -21.15 46.44
C ILE A 1066 -3.72 -21.56 45.24
N PRO A 1067 -4.48 -22.68 45.35
CA PRO A 1067 -5.40 -23.10 44.29
C PRO A 1067 -6.47 -22.05 43.96
N GLN A 1068 -6.71 -21.79 42.67
CA GLN A 1068 -7.64 -20.76 42.19
C GLN A 1068 -9.10 -20.96 42.63
N HIS A 1069 -9.53 -22.20 42.91
CA HIS A 1069 -10.88 -22.47 43.46
C HIS A 1069 -11.07 -21.95 44.89
N ARG A 1070 -10.04 -21.37 45.53
CA ARG A 1070 -10.12 -20.74 46.85
C ARG A 1070 -10.26 -19.23 46.80
N ILE A 1071 -10.26 -18.64 45.60
CA ILE A 1071 -10.51 -17.21 45.42
C ILE A 1071 -11.97 -16.92 45.76
N LEU A 1072 -12.17 -15.89 46.60
CA LEU A 1072 -13.47 -15.42 47.06
C LEU A 1072 -13.89 -14.17 46.26
N TYR A 1073 -13.00 -13.19 46.09
CA TYR A 1073 -13.30 -11.96 45.38
C TYR A 1073 -12.05 -11.28 44.81
N PHE A 1074 -12.27 -10.39 43.83
CA PHE A 1074 -11.28 -9.42 43.35
C PHE A 1074 -11.75 -8.01 43.73
N ARG A 1075 -10.86 -7.23 44.34
CA ARG A 1075 -11.16 -5.89 44.84
C ARG A 1075 -10.09 -4.90 44.39
N ARG A 1076 -10.52 -3.72 43.94
CA ARG A 1076 -9.62 -2.64 43.58
C ARG A 1076 -9.20 -1.84 44.82
N LYS A 1077 -7.91 -1.52 44.96
CA LYS A 1077 -7.32 -0.86 46.14
C LYS A 1077 -7.66 0.63 46.18
N SER A 1078 -7.71 1.29 45.03
CA SER A 1078 -7.93 2.73 44.90
C SER A 1078 -9.32 3.19 45.38
N ASP A 1079 -10.37 2.48 45.02
CA ASP A 1079 -11.78 2.83 45.32
C ASP A 1079 -12.45 1.85 46.30
N GLY A 1080 -11.80 0.71 46.61
CA GLY A 1080 -12.33 -0.32 47.50
C GLY A 1080 -13.46 -1.14 46.87
N VAL A 1081 -13.76 -0.95 45.58
CA VAL A 1081 -14.89 -1.61 44.91
C VAL A 1081 -14.55 -3.07 44.63
N VAL A 1082 -15.44 -3.97 45.04
CA VAL A 1082 -15.39 -5.39 44.69
C VAL A 1082 -15.93 -5.55 43.28
N ILE A 1083 -15.04 -5.94 42.36
CA ILE A 1083 -15.31 -6.04 40.92
C ILE A 1083 -15.76 -7.44 40.51
N TRP A 1084 -15.41 -8.45 41.31
CA TRP A 1084 -15.93 -9.79 41.15
C TRP A 1084 -16.00 -10.46 42.53
N ASP A 1085 -17.11 -11.13 42.84
CA ASP A 1085 -17.33 -11.80 44.11
C ASP A 1085 -18.12 -13.09 43.90
N ARG A 1086 -17.54 -14.19 44.40
CA ARG A 1086 -18.08 -15.53 44.28
C ARG A 1086 -19.35 -15.74 45.11
N GLU A 1087 -19.44 -15.16 46.30
CA GLU A 1087 -20.57 -15.40 47.21
C GLU A 1087 -21.79 -14.57 46.77
N SER A 1088 -21.59 -13.30 46.42
CA SER A 1088 -22.65 -12.42 45.92
C SER A 1088 -22.95 -12.57 44.43
N LYS A 1089 -22.21 -13.43 43.71
CA LYS A 1089 -22.29 -13.61 42.24
C LYS A 1089 -22.21 -12.29 41.48
N LYS A 1090 -21.43 -11.34 41.98
CA LYS A 1090 -21.20 -10.04 41.37
C LYS A 1090 -20.06 -10.16 40.36
N ASP A 1091 -20.26 -9.71 39.12
CA ASP A 1091 -19.22 -9.70 38.09
C ASP A 1091 -19.35 -8.41 37.25
N LEU A 1092 -18.50 -7.44 37.56
CA LEU A 1092 -18.33 -6.18 36.84
C LEU A 1092 -17.24 -6.27 35.76
N VAL A 1093 -16.56 -7.42 35.63
CA VAL A 1093 -15.47 -7.64 34.66
C VAL A 1093 -16.05 -8.05 33.31
N PHE A 1094 -17.04 -8.93 33.30
CA PHE A 1094 -17.74 -9.36 32.08
C PHE A 1094 -19.24 -9.05 32.07
N GLY A 1095 -19.75 -8.38 33.11
CA GLY A 1095 -21.17 -8.04 33.24
C GLY A 1095 -22.08 -9.26 33.39
N SER A 1096 -21.54 -10.43 33.76
CA SER A 1096 -22.26 -11.70 33.81
C SER A 1096 -22.96 -11.98 35.16
N GLY A 1097 -22.82 -11.07 36.13
CA GLY A 1097 -23.28 -11.25 37.51
C GLY A 1097 -24.52 -10.42 37.89
N VAL A 1098 -24.97 -10.57 39.14
CA VAL A 1098 -26.12 -9.82 39.69
C VAL A 1098 -25.72 -8.35 39.88
N MET A 1099 -26.33 -7.45 39.10
CA MET A 1099 -26.12 -6.01 39.23
C MET A 1099 -26.79 -5.50 40.52
N PRO A 1100 -26.11 -4.68 41.34
CA PRO A 1100 -26.73 -4.08 42.52
C PRO A 1100 -27.83 -3.09 42.09
N GLU A 1101 -29.02 -3.21 42.67
CA GLU A 1101 -30.03 -2.15 42.62
C GLU A 1101 -29.43 -0.89 43.26
N ASN A 1102 -29.33 0.19 42.48
CA ASN A 1102 -28.78 1.51 42.83
C ASN A 1102 -27.25 1.62 42.89
N GLN A 1103 -26.61 1.81 41.74
CA GLN A 1103 -25.50 2.75 41.58
C GLN A 1103 -25.33 3.09 40.09
N ASP A 1104 -25.68 4.33 39.71
CA ASP A 1104 -25.23 4.94 38.46
C ASP A 1104 -23.70 5.03 38.50
N VAL A 1105 -23.02 4.10 37.83
CA VAL A 1105 -21.60 4.25 37.50
C VAL A 1105 -21.55 4.57 36.02
N GLY A 1106 -21.48 5.86 35.71
CA GLY A 1106 -21.26 6.35 34.35
C GLY A 1106 -19.91 5.86 33.84
N PHE A 1107 -19.93 5.10 32.74
CA PHE A 1107 -18.75 4.80 31.95
C PHE A 1107 -18.75 5.75 30.73
N ALA A 1108 -17.73 6.60 30.68
CA ALA A 1108 -17.36 7.44 29.56
C ALA A 1108 -16.10 6.88 28.91
#